data_AF-A0A7Y5C7M4-F1
#
_entry.id   AF-A0A7Y5C7M4-F1
#
_cell.length_a   1.000
_cell.length_b   1.000
_cell.length_c   1.000
_cell.angle_alpha   90.00
_cell.angle_beta   90.00
_cell.angle_gamma   90.00
#
_symmetry.space_group_name_H-M   'P 1'
#
loop_
_entity.id
_entity.type
_entity.pdbx_description
1 polymer ?
#
loop_
_entity_poly.entity_id
_entity_poly.type
_entity_poly.pdbx_seq_one_letter_code
_entity_poly.pdbx_strand_id
1 'polypeptide(L)'
;MKLQLPVCAGVLFVICLFLMTGAPTLADEGTPTQGVNLFDRSNLVAWCIVPFDAKQRGPEARAEMLARMNLFKFAYDWRAEHISTFDEELETLKRWNIELSAFWFPGALNDEAKTILDVLKRHDVKTELWVSQGFGDVQCTPEEHKQRIDAAVLALRPIVDAAAAIGCKVGLYNHGGWFGEPENQIEIIKALNAPNVGIVYNLHHGHAHLDRFPQLLQAMLPYLYCLNLNGMSKDAEAKGLKIMPIGNGDLDLALLRTIRDSGYKGPIGILGHTMDDAEQTLLDNLDGLEWLVPQLDGAPPKGTRPHFRVGAKEARVEIEDPTRRTALPEFQVIPAAHADSLTPAQPLPANYYATWNRSHGGNHNTRYAPLTQITKANASQLKKVWEYRSGDGPANVQSNPIIVDGVMYAPTSGQHVAAVDATNGNELWRFKPDGQPAFRGLTFWPGAGDLGPRLLFSAGNWLYALDPKTGQLCADFGDHGKVVTGEVRIAPAVFKNAIVVANYLRDVSAYDLATGQPLWTFHTIPHDGEYARDTWTDPEDGANCWGGIALDDQRGIAYVSTGSPKPNFAGNTHTGQNLFANCVIALDALTGKRLWHFQELRHDIWDLDIPAPPMLVSFNWQGRKVDAVAQFTKIGNTLVLDRVTGESLFPIRLRRAPVSTVPGERTWPYQPDIDLPQPFARQQFTLDDVTDRTENAHAHVMKQLANASYGWYQPMIENKPVALYGFHGGAEWTGGCFDPNTGRVYVSSNHVPWIVTLFRPDDVVRDPNAPPTKGQQLYEANCLRCHGPDRYGVGTNPPLQGLNRRLKDDDVRNQIKNGKNLMPSFATLTDEEVNALIEFLFLRDVPESAKRPAATGGVPRFTHNGYPRLSDDEGYPGCKPPYGTLNCIDLASGKLVWQVPLGIYPDLAFWGDDNTGAENFGGPSITAGGVIFCAGAADLKLRAFDADNGAVLWEHDLPFGGYAPPTIYEANGKEYVVIAATGGGKLGTELGDAYVAFALDQN
;
A
#
# COMPACT_ATOMS: atom_id res chain seq x y z
N MET A 1 -23.95 -46.91 -4.02
CA MET A 1 -24.54 -47.84 -3.01
C MET A 1 -24.87 -47.02 -1.77
N LYS A 2 -25.95 -47.39 -1.08
CA LYS A 2 -26.91 -46.53 -0.35
C LYS A 2 -26.69 -46.43 1.19
N LEU A 3 -27.09 -45.26 1.73
CA LEU A 3 -27.94 -44.97 2.90
C LEU A 3 -27.46 -45.03 4.39
N GLN A 4 -27.59 -43.86 5.04
CA GLN A 4 -28.44 -43.46 6.21
C GLN A 4 -28.26 -44.02 7.65
N LEU A 5 -27.97 -43.09 8.58
CA LEU A 5 -28.73 -42.61 9.79
C LEU A 5 -29.42 -43.61 10.76
N PRO A 6 -29.50 -43.32 12.09
CA PRO A 6 -30.56 -42.45 12.64
C PRO A 6 -30.25 -41.57 13.89
N VAL A 7 -31.25 -40.72 14.18
CA VAL A 7 -31.48 -39.70 15.25
C VAL A 7 -32.30 -40.36 16.40
N CYS A 8 -32.27 -39.98 17.70
CA CYS A 8 -33.14 -38.96 18.33
C CYS A 8 -33.08 -38.96 19.90
N ALA A 9 -33.44 -37.81 20.49
CA ALA A 9 -33.81 -37.36 21.88
C ALA A 9 -34.25 -38.38 22.96
N GLY A 10 -34.27 -38.15 24.29
CA GLY A 10 -34.15 -36.99 25.22
C GLY A 10 -34.68 -37.41 26.63
N VAL A 11 -34.74 -36.47 27.62
CA VAL A 11 -35.60 -36.43 28.87
C VAL A 11 -34.93 -36.53 30.29
N LEU A 12 -34.97 -35.37 31.00
CA LEU A 12 -35.29 -34.97 32.42
C LEU A 12 -34.96 -35.76 33.74
N PHE A 13 -34.46 -34.99 34.75
CA PHE A 13 -34.85 -34.78 36.19
C PHE A 13 -35.18 -36.02 37.11
N VAL A 14 -34.83 -36.16 38.42
CA VAL A 14 -34.96 -35.32 39.65
C VAL A 14 -34.07 -35.87 40.82
N ILE A 15 -33.72 -34.95 41.73
CA ILE A 15 -33.12 -34.88 43.09
C ILE A 15 -33.51 -35.92 44.19
N CYS A 16 -32.60 -36.16 45.18
CA CYS A 16 -32.92 -36.32 46.62
C CYS A 16 -31.73 -36.07 47.62
N LEU A 17 -32.03 -35.23 48.65
CA LEU A 17 -31.59 -35.03 50.08
C LEU A 17 -30.63 -36.07 50.77
N PHE A 18 -29.88 -35.85 51.90
CA PHE A 18 -29.89 -34.90 53.05
C PHE A 18 -28.61 -35.03 53.97
N LEU A 19 -28.25 -33.93 54.69
CA LEU A 19 -27.74 -33.72 56.09
C LEU A 19 -26.40 -34.25 56.70
N MET A 20 -25.52 -33.28 57.05
CA MET A 20 -24.82 -32.93 58.34
C MET A 20 -24.09 -33.95 59.26
N THR A 21 -22.82 -33.64 59.62
CA THR A 21 -22.24 -33.40 60.98
C THR A 21 -20.74 -33.05 60.89
N GLY A 22 -20.17 -32.41 61.93
CA GLY A 22 -19.05 -31.45 61.84
C GLY A 22 -17.67 -31.81 62.42
N ALA A 23 -16.70 -30.95 62.02
CA ALA A 23 -15.38 -30.52 62.54
C ALA A 23 -14.33 -31.55 63.04
N PRO A 24 -13.03 -31.30 62.72
CA PRO A 24 -12.15 -30.72 63.74
C PRO A 24 -11.20 -29.59 63.23
N THR A 25 -10.40 -29.10 64.16
CA THR A 25 -9.78 -27.78 64.33
C THR A 25 -8.39 -27.53 63.70
N LEU A 26 -8.24 -26.28 63.24
CA LEU A 26 -7.10 -25.35 63.18
C LEU A 26 -5.66 -25.84 63.52
N ALA A 27 -4.80 -25.75 62.50
CA ALA A 27 -3.61 -24.90 62.51
C ALA A 27 -3.28 -24.58 61.05
N ASP A 28 -3.40 -23.32 60.62
CA ASP A 28 -2.87 -22.89 59.32
C ASP A 28 -2.05 -21.63 59.52
N GLU A 29 -0.82 -21.72 59.03
CA GLU A 29 0.17 -20.65 59.00
C GLU A 29 -0.30 -19.57 58.02
N GLY A 30 0.06 -18.32 58.30
CA GLY A 30 -0.49 -17.13 57.66
C GLY A 30 -0.53 -17.22 56.13
N THR A 31 -1.75 -17.23 55.59
CA THR A 31 -2.02 -17.01 54.16
C THR A 31 -1.82 -15.52 53.85
N PRO A 32 -1.02 -15.13 52.85
CA PRO A 32 -0.97 -13.76 52.36
C PRO A 32 -2.34 -13.39 51.78
N THR A 33 -2.94 -12.30 52.24
CA THR A 33 -4.17 -11.74 51.67
C THR A 33 -4.02 -11.50 50.17
N GLN A 34 -4.82 -12.18 49.33
CA GLN A 34 -4.93 -11.89 47.90
C GLN A 34 -5.29 -10.41 47.71
N GLY A 35 -4.37 -9.62 47.16
CA GLY A 35 -4.63 -8.23 46.82
C GLY A 35 -5.59 -8.10 45.64
N VAL A 36 -6.50 -7.12 45.69
CA VAL A 36 -7.37 -6.75 44.57
C VAL A 36 -6.50 -6.41 43.34
N ASN A 37 -6.74 -7.11 42.22
CA ASN A 37 -6.14 -6.76 40.93
C ASN A 37 -6.94 -5.60 40.32
N LEU A 38 -6.32 -4.42 40.29
CA LEU A 38 -7.01 -3.15 40.06
C LEU A 38 -7.70 -3.04 38.69
N PHE A 39 -7.08 -3.63 37.66
CA PHE A 39 -7.55 -3.56 36.26
C PHE A 39 -8.23 -4.86 35.78
N ASP A 40 -8.53 -5.78 36.69
CA ASP A 40 -9.28 -7.00 36.38
C ASP A 40 -10.73 -6.66 36.02
N ARG A 41 -11.31 -7.40 35.06
CA ARG A 41 -12.69 -7.17 34.58
C ARG A 41 -13.73 -7.18 35.70
N SER A 42 -13.51 -7.96 36.76
CA SER A 42 -14.37 -7.99 37.95
C SER A 42 -14.37 -6.68 38.76
N ASN A 43 -13.36 -5.82 38.58
CA ASN A 43 -13.27 -4.51 39.22
C ASN A 43 -13.61 -3.34 38.28
N LEU A 44 -13.85 -3.60 36.99
CA LEU A 44 -14.16 -2.57 36.00
C LEU A 44 -15.64 -2.19 36.03
N VAL A 45 -15.92 -0.89 35.96
CA VAL A 45 -17.27 -0.30 35.91
C VAL A 45 -17.51 0.24 34.50
N ALA A 46 -18.52 -0.27 33.79
CA ALA A 46 -18.92 0.33 32.52
C ALA A 46 -19.62 1.69 32.77
N TRP A 47 -19.18 2.76 32.10
CA TRP A 47 -19.67 4.13 32.33
C TRP A 47 -19.94 4.87 31.01
N CYS A 48 -20.97 5.72 30.99
CA CYS A 48 -21.43 6.47 29.81
C CYS A 48 -21.84 5.59 28.62
N ILE A 49 -22.76 4.63 28.82
CA ILE A 49 -23.15 3.67 27.76
C ILE A 49 -24.67 3.59 27.51
N VAL A 50 -25.46 4.47 28.13
CA VAL A 50 -26.92 4.47 27.95
C VAL A 50 -27.35 5.49 26.88
N PRO A 51 -27.26 6.81 27.10
CA PRO A 51 -27.61 7.82 26.10
C PRO A 51 -26.59 7.93 24.95
N PHE A 52 -25.44 7.28 25.06
CA PHE A 52 -24.36 7.33 24.07
C PHE A 52 -24.29 6.09 23.18
N ASP A 53 -25.06 5.04 23.47
CA ASP A 53 -25.09 3.84 22.63
C ASP A 53 -25.81 4.13 21.31
N ALA A 54 -25.09 4.10 20.19
CA ALA A 54 -25.64 4.27 18.84
C ALA A 54 -26.79 3.29 18.54
N LYS A 55 -26.79 2.11 19.16
CA LYS A 55 -27.85 1.10 19.01
C LYS A 55 -29.05 1.33 19.92
N GLN A 56 -28.98 2.29 20.84
CA GLN A 56 -30.04 2.62 21.81
C GLN A 56 -30.59 1.36 22.50
N ARG A 57 -29.70 0.47 22.97
CA ARG A 57 -30.11 -0.80 23.57
C ARG A 57 -31.05 -0.56 24.76
N GLY A 58 -32.12 -1.35 24.85
CA GLY A 58 -32.97 -1.43 26.04
C GLY A 58 -32.32 -2.20 27.20
N PRO A 59 -32.98 -2.27 28.37
CA PRO A 59 -32.45 -2.92 29.58
C PRO A 59 -31.87 -4.32 29.36
N GLU A 60 -32.66 -5.24 28.78
CA GLU A 60 -32.27 -6.65 28.59
C GLU A 60 -31.05 -6.78 27.67
N ALA A 61 -31.06 -6.10 26.53
CA ALA A 61 -29.98 -6.15 25.55
C ALA A 61 -28.66 -5.57 26.10
N ARG A 62 -28.73 -4.57 26.99
CA ARG A 62 -27.55 -3.98 27.63
C ARG A 62 -26.98 -4.89 28.71
N ALA A 63 -27.82 -5.49 29.54
CA ALA A 63 -27.36 -6.44 30.55
C ALA A 63 -26.71 -7.68 29.91
N GLU A 64 -27.31 -8.20 28.83
CA GLU A 64 -26.71 -9.29 28.05
C GLU A 64 -25.35 -8.89 27.46
N MET A 65 -25.25 -7.69 26.88
CA MET A 65 -24.00 -7.14 26.34
C MET A 65 -22.89 -7.09 27.39
N LEU A 66 -23.17 -6.53 28.58
CA LEU A 66 -22.21 -6.45 29.68
C LEU A 66 -21.77 -7.83 30.17
N ALA A 67 -22.73 -8.76 30.33
CA ALA A 67 -22.45 -10.13 30.74
C ALA A 67 -21.55 -10.87 29.74
N ARG A 68 -21.76 -10.72 28.43
CA ARG A 68 -20.90 -11.32 27.39
C ARG A 68 -19.45 -10.82 27.47
N MET A 69 -19.24 -9.58 27.90
CA MET A 69 -17.90 -9.00 28.07
C MET A 69 -17.26 -9.31 29.43
N ASN A 70 -17.96 -10.05 30.30
CA ASN A 70 -17.59 -10.29 31.70
C ASN A 70 -17.45 -8.99 32.52
N LEU A 71 -18.30 -8.00 32.26
CA LEU A 71 -18.39 -6.77 33.03
C LEU A 71 -19.60 -6.85 33.95
N PHE A 72 -19.36 -6.88 35.26
CA PHE A 72 -20.41 -7.09 36.27
C PHE A 72 -20.65 -5.86 37.17
N LYS A 73 -20.04 -4.71 36.84
CA LYS A 73 -20.31 -3.42 37.49
C LYS A 73 -20.68 -2.39 36.44
N PHE A 74 -21.67 -1.57 36.76
CA PHE A 74 -22.25 -0.62 35.83
C PHE A 74 -22.58 0.70 36.53
N ALA A 75 -22.23 1.81 35.88
CA ALA A 75 -22.61 3.15 36.27
C ALA A 75 -23.67 3.67 35.28
N TYR A 76 -24.87 3.93 35.76
CA TYR A 76 -26.02 4.29 34.92
C TYR A 76 -26.05 5.79 34.66
N ASP A 77 -25.91 6.19 33.40
CA ASP A 77 -26.22 7.52 32.92
C ASP A 77 -27.55 7.56 32.17
N TRP A 78 -28.19 8.72 32.06
CA TRP A 78 -29.57 8.79 31.56
C TRP A 78 -29.91 10.15 30.95
N ARG A 79 -31.08 10.17 30.31
CA ARG A 79 -31.83 11.34 29.80
C ARG A 79 -33.31 11.11 30.13
N ALA A 80 -34.14 12.15 30.16
CA ALA A 80 -35.51 12.12 30.68
C ALA A 80 -36.35 10.92 30.20
N GLU A 81 -36.19 10.49 28.96
CA GLU A 81 -36.85 9.34 28.36
C GLU A 81 -36.56 8.00 29.07
N HIS A 82 -35.37 7.84 29.66
CA HIS A 82 -34.91 6.60 30.29
C HIS A 82 -35.44 6.38 31.71
N ILE A 83 -35.91 7.44 32.40
CA ILE A 83 -36.43 7.31 33.78
C ILE A 83 -37.62 6.33 33.82
N SER A 84 -38.47 6.36 32.79
CA SER A 84 -39.68 5.55 32.73
C SER A 84 -39.42 4.03 32.72
N THR A 85 -38.22 3.60 32.30
CA THR A 85 -37.81 2.19 32.23
C THR A 85 -36.84 1.80 33.34
N PHE A 86 -36.58 2.67 34.32
CA PHE A 86 -35.53 2.43 35.31
C PHE A 86 -35.84 1.25 36.27
N ASP A 87 -37.12 0.99 36.57
CA ASP A 87 -37.51 -0.25 37.29
C ASP A 87 -37.09 -1.51 36.54
N GLU A 88 -37.38 -1.54 35.25
CA GLU A 88 -37.05 -2.68 34.39
C GLU A 88 -35.53 -2.85 34.31
N GLU A 89 -34.78 -1.75 34.27
CA GLU A 89 -33.31 -1.79 34.32
C GLU A 89 -32.81 -2.45 35.61
N LEU A 90 -33.26 -2.02 36.79
CA LEU A 90 -32.79 -2.59 38.06
C LEU A 90 -33.13 -4.08 38.22
N GLU A 91 -34.34 -4.48 37.83
CA GLU A 91 -34.73 -5.90 37.85
C GLU A 91 -33.90 -6.73 36.88
N THR A 92 -33.57 -6.17 35.72
CA THR A 92 -32.74 -6.84 34.71
C THR A 92 -31.30 -6.99 35.19
N LEU A 93 -30.69 -5.94 35.72
CA LEU A 93 -29.33 -6.00 36.28
C LEU A 93 -29.23 -7.07 37.38
N LYS A 94 -30.25 -7.14 38.25
CA LYS A 94 -30.35 -8.17 39.29
C LYS A 94 -30.42 -9.59 38.72
N ARG A 95 -31.22 -9.82 37.66
CA ARG A 95 -31.31 -11.14 36.98
C ARG A 95 -29.97 -11.58 36.38
N TRP A 96 -29.23 -10.63 35.80
CA TRP A 96 -27.95 -10.89 35.14
C TRP A 96 -26.74 -10.84 36.09
N ASN A 97 -26.97 -10.64 37.40
CA ASN A 97 -25.92 -10.50 38.41
C ASN A 97 -24.92 -9.37 38.10
N ILE A 98 -25.45 -8.23 37.66
CA ILE A 98 -24.70 -7.00 37.40
C ILE A 98 -25.00 -6.00 38.51
N GLU A 99 -23.97 -5.49 39.16
CA GLU A 99 -24.05 -4.48 40.22
C GLU A 99 -24.24 -3.08 39.61
N LEU A 100 -25.27 -2.36 40.06
CA LEU A 100 -25.35 -0.91 39.83
C LEU A 100 -24.43 -0.19 40.82
N SER A 101 -23.17 0.02 40.44
CA SER A 101 -22.16 0.65 41.29
C SER A 101 -22.31 2.16 41.39
N ALA A 102 -22.89 2.81 40.38
CA ALA A 102 -23.16 4.24 40.41
C ALA A 102 -24.35 4.69 39.54
N PHE A 103 -24.82 5.91 39.77
CA PHE A 103 -25.89 6.57 39.03
C PHE A 103 -25.57 8.05 38.80
N TRP A 104 -25.65 8.52 37.56
CA TRP A 104 -25.52 9.95 37.22
C TRP A 104 -26.70 10.75 37.79
N PHE A 105 -26.49 11.55 38.81
CA PHE A 105 -27.57 12.13 39.60
C PHE A 105 -27.74 13.63 39.33
N PRO A 106 -28.99 14.16 39.27
CA PRO A 106 -29.22 15.60 39.13
C PRO A 106 -28.48 16.44 40.18
N GLY A 107 -27.96 17.60 39.77
CA GLY A 107 -27.30 18.58 40.65
C GLY A 107 -28.22 19.24 41.68
N ALA A 108 -29.53 18.95 41.67
CA ALA A 108 -30.47 19.46 42.64
C ALA A 108 -31.56 18.41 42.93
N LEU A 109 -32.19 18.50 44.11
CA LEU A 109 -33.27 17.61 44.52
C LEU A 109 -34.61 17.97 43.85
N ASN A 110 -34.63 17.96 42.51
CA ASN A 110 -35.80 18.19 41.67
C ASN A 110 -36.71 16.94 41.62
N ASP A 111 -37.79 16.98 40.86
CA ASP A 111 -38.77 15.88 40.83
C ASP A 111 -38.22 14.60 40.17
N GLU A 112 -37.30 14.73 39.21
CA GLU A 112 -36.56 13.61 38.64
C GLU A 112 -35.66 12.94 39.70
N ALA A 113 -34.90 13.74 40.47
CA ALA A 113 -34.05 13.26 41.56
C ALA A 113 -34.84 12.50 42.63
N LYS A 114 -36.01 13.00 43.02
CA LYS A 114 -36.91 12.31 43.96
C LYS A 114 -37.40 10.98 43.39
N THR A 115 -37.80 10.98 42.12
CA THR A 115 -38.25 9.76 41.43
C THR A 115 -37.14 8.71 41.43
N ILE A 116 -35.90 9.09 41.10
CA ILE A 116 -34.72 8.20 41.12
C ILE A 116 -34.50 7.62 42.53
N LEU A 117 -34.51 8.45 43.56
CA LEU A 117 -34.34 8.00 44.96
C LEU A 117 -35.45 7.04 45.38
N ASP A 118 -36.69 7.29 44.98
CA ASP A 118 -37.82 6.39 45.25
C ASP A 118 -37.65 5.04 44.53
N VAL A 119 -37.08 5.03 43.32
CA VAL A 119 -36.74 3.80 42.59
C VAL A 119 -35.64 3.01 43.32
N LEU A 120 -34.53 3.66 43.67
CA LEU A 120 -33.43 3.00 44.37
C LEU A 120 -33.89 2.43 45.73
N LYS A 121 -34.71 3.19 46.46
CA LYS A 121 -35.26 2.78 47.74
C LYS A 121 -36.20 1.58 47.62
N ARG A 122 -37.10 1.55 46.64
CA ARG A 122 -38.05 0.43 46.48
C ARG A 122 -37.38 -0.87 46.04
N HIS A 123 -36.23 -0.78 45.37
CA HIS A 123 -35.41 -1.92 44.95
C HIS A 123 -34.29 -2.29 45.94
N ASP A 124 -34.16 -1.58 47.07
CA ASP A 124 -33.08 -1.73 48.06
C ASP A 124 -31.67 -1.70 47.45
N VAL A 125 -31.46 -0.81 46.47
CA VAL A 125 -30.18 -0.65 45.78
C VAL A 125 -29.34 0.42 46.46
N LYS A 126 -28.16 0.02 46.94
CA LYS A 126 -27.17 0.91 47.57
C LYS A 126 -26.07 1.19 46.57
N THR A 127 -25.99 2.44 46.11
CA THR A 127 -25.10 2.83 45.01
C THR A 127 -24.49 4.21 45.27
N GLU A 128 -23.60 4.64 44.39
CA GLU A 128 -23.04 6.00 44.40
C GLU A 128 -23.87 6.93 43.51
N LEU A 129 -24.25 8.10 44.02
CA LEU A 129 -24.89 9.16 43.26
C LEU A 129 -23.83 10.16 42.82
N TRP A 130 -23.50 10.14 41.52
CA TRP A 130 -22.47 11.00 40.95
C TRP A 130 -23.07 12.35 40.58
N VAL A 131 -22.61 13.41 41.24
CA VAL A 131 -23.18 14.76 41.14
C VAL A 131 -22.12 15.74 40.64
N SER A 132 -22.53 16.64 39.76
CA SER A 132 -21.75 17.80 39.33
C SER A 132 -22.49 19.11 39.58
N GLN A 133 -21.75 20.20 39.78
CA GLN A 133 -22.28 21.55 40.00
C GLN A 133 -21.54 22.57 39.13
N GLY A 134 -22.21 23.68 38.80
CA GLY A 134 -21.60 24.81 38.10
C GLY A 134 -21.35 25.99 39.04
N PHE A 135 -20.08 26.38 39.23
CA PHE A 135 -19.69 27.54 40.04
C PHE A 135 -18.69 28.47 39.32
N GLY A 136 -18.77 28.52 37.98
CA GLY A 136 -17.94 29.39 37.14
C GLY A 136 -16.51 28.89 36.93
N ASP A 137 -15.66 29.79 36.44
CA ASP A 137 -14.26 29.51 36.10
C ASP A 137 -13.39 29.23 37.32
N VAL A 138 -12.31 28.47 37.12
CA VAL A 138 -11.37 28.07 38.18
C VAL A 138 -10.76 29.28 38.91
N GLN A 139 -10.47 30.36 38.18
CA GLN A 139 -9.90 31.58 38.75
C GLN A 139 -10.95 32.34 39.56
N CYS A 140 -10.62 32.64 40.82
CA CYS A 140 -11.45 33.43 41.72
C CYS A 140 -10.62 34.07 42.83
N THR A 141 -11.14 35.16 43.39
CA THR A 141 -10.60 35.79 44.60
C THR A 141 -10.85 34.89 45.83
N PRO A 142 -10.09 35.03 46.92
CA PRO A 142 -10.32 34.27 48.15
C PRO A 142 -11.76 34.41 48.70
N GLU A 143 -12.36 35.59 48.57
CA GLU A 143 -13.74 35.85 48.98
C GLU A 143 -14.74 35.08 48.11
N GLU A 144 -14.57 35.10 46.79
CA GLU A 144 -15.40 34.34 45.85
C GLU A 144 -15.24 32.83 46.05
N HIS A 145 -14.01 32.36 46.30
CA HIS A 145 -13.74 30.96 46.61
C HIS A 145 -14.55 30.50 47.83
N LYS A 146 -14.50 31.26 48.93
CA LYS A 146 -15.28 30.94 50.13
C LYS A 146 -16.79 30.94 49.87
N GLN A 147 -17.30 31.93 49.12
CA GLN A 147 -18.72 31.98 48.76
C GLN A 147 -19.14 30.77 47.92
N ARG A 148 -18.29 30.30 47.00
CA ARG A 148 -18.55 29.10 46.19
C ARG A 148 -18.55 27.83 47.04
N ILE A 149 -17.67 27.71 48.04
CA ILE A 149 -17.71 26.61 49.02
C ILE A 149 -19.03 26.60 49.77
N ASP A 150 -19.44 27.75 50.34
CA ASP A 150 -20.69 27.86 51.10
C ASP A 150 -21.91 27.53 50.22
N ALA A 151 -21.92 28.00 48.97
CA ALA A 151 -22.99 27.71 48.01
C ALA A 151 -23.02 26.23 47.59
N ALA A 152 -21.86 25.61 47.37
CA ALA A 152 -21.75 24.19 47.04
C ALA A 152 -22.25 23.31 48.19
N VAL A 153 -21.89 23.63 49.43
CA VAL A 153 -22.37 22.94 50.63
C VAL A 153 -23.89 23.06 50.74
N LEU A 154 -24.44 24.26 50.54
CA LEU A 154 -25.88 24.51 50.59
C LEU A 154 -26.63 23.71 49.51
N ALA A 155 -26.10 23.64 48.29
CA ALA A 155 -26.70 22.92 47.18
C ALA A 155 -26.63 21.39 47.36
N LEU A 156 -25.52 20.86 47.88
CA LEU A 156 -25.28 19.42 48.01
C LEU A 156 -25.93 18.81 49.25
N ARG A 157 -26.07 19.56 50.36
CA ARG A 157 -26.58 19.03 51.64
C ARG A 157 -27.90 18.25 51.51
N PRO A 158 -28.94 18.75 50.80
CA PRO A 158 -30.19 18.01 50.64
C PRO A 158 -30.00 16.65 49.92
N ILE A 159 -29.10 16.59 48.94
CA ILE A 159 -28.79 15.35 48.21
C ILE A 159 -28.05 14.36 49.11
N VAL A 160 -27.06 14.86 49.85
CA VAL A 160 -26.25 14.06 50.79
C VAL A 160 -27.13 13.42 51.87
N ASP A 161 -28.04 14.19 52.47
CA ASP A 161 -28.94 13.70 53.50
C ASP A 161 -29.95 12.69 52.94
N ALA A 162 -30.49 12.96 51.74
CA ALA A 162 -31.43 12.04 51.07
C ALA A 162 -30.76 10.72 50.66
N ALA A 163 -29.53 10.77 50.15
CA ALA A 163 -28.74 9.59 49.81
C ALA A 163 -28.42 8.75 51.06
N ALA A 164 -28.00 9.40 52.15
CA ALA A 164 -27.72 8.74 53.42
C ALA A 164 -28.94 7.99 53.96
N ALA A 165 -30.13 8.58 53.84
CA ALA A 165 -31.39 7.99 54.31
C ALA A 165 -31.75 6.66 53.65
N ILE A 166 -31.19 6.36 52.48
CA ILE A 166 -31.40 5.10 51.74
C ILE A 166 -30.12 4.24 51.64
N GLY A 167 -29.05 4.63 52.33
CA GLY A 167 -27.77 3.91 52.32
C GLY A 167 -26.90 4.13 51.09
N CYS A 168 -27.20 5.15 50.28
CA CYS A 168 -26.39 5.56 49.13
C CYS A 168 -25.31 6.57 49.53
N LYS A 169 -24.28 6.66 48.69
CA LYS A 169 -23.19 7.63 48.82
C LYS A 169 -23.30 8.71 47.74
N VAL A 170 -22.67 9.85 47.95
CA VAL A 170 -22.57 10.94 46.96
C VAL A 170 -21.12 11.08 46.52
N GLY A 171 -20.89 10.96 45.22
CA GLY A 171 -19.58 11.18 44.59
C GLY A 171 -19.56 12.54 43.89
N LEU A 172 -18.62 13.41 44.27
CA LEU A 172 -18.40 14.68 43.58
C LEU A 172 -17.65 14.42 42.28
N TYR A 173 -18.30 14.65 41.14
CA TYR A 173 -17.78 14.35 39.81
C TYR A 173 -17.04 15.57 39.23
N ASN A 174 -15.80 15.38 38.77
CA ASN A 174 -14.93 16.45 38.29
C ASN A 174 -15.24 16.97 36.86
N HIS A 175 -16.45 17.46 36.59
CA HIS A 175 -16.90 17.89 35.25
C HIS A 175 -16.35 19.29 34.81
N GLY A 176 -15.09 19.59 35.13
CA GLY A 176 -14.43 20.87 34.81
C GLY A 176 -14.94 22.09 35.61
N GLY A 177 -14.42 23.27 35.29
CA GLY A 177 -14.71 24.51 36.02
C GLY A 177 -14.25 24.47 37.48
N TRP A 178 -14.64 25.46 38.27
CA TRP A 178 -14.21 25.57 39.68
C TRP A 178 -14.60 24.34 40.52
N PHE A 179 -15.79 23.77 40.32
CA PHE A 179 -16.25 22.59 41.06
C PHE A 179 -15.48 21.31 40.69
N GLY A 180 -14.93 21.25 39.47
CA GLY A 180 -14.20 20.11 38.97
C GLY A 180 -12.76 19.99 39.50
N GLU A 181 -12.27 21.00 40.20
CA GLU A 181 -10.93 20.99 40.80
C GLU A 181 -10.91 20.11 42.06
N PRO A 182 -10.04 19.08 42.14
CA PRO A 182 -10.01 18.16 43.29
C PRO A 182 -9.78 18.84 44.63
N GLU A 183 -8.95 19.88 44.68
CA GLU A 183 -8.70 20.64 45.91
C GLU A 183 -9.98 21.28 46.44
N ASN A 184 -10.78 21.86 45.56
CA ASN A 184 -12.07 22.48 45.93
C ASN A 184 -13.06 21.40 46.39
N GLN A 185 -13.10 20.24 45.73
CA GLN A 185 -13.94 19.12 46.16
C GLN A 185 -13.57 18.61 47.57
N ILE A 186 -12.28 18.53 47.88
CA ILE A 186 -11.79 18.15 49.22
C ILE A 186 -12.26 19.17 50.27
N GLU A 187 -12.22 20.47 49.97
CA GLU A 187 -12.73 21.50 50.88
C GLU A 187 -14.24 21.42 51.06
N ILE A 188 -14.99 21.15 49.99
CA ILE A 188 -16.45 20.92 50.05
C ILE A 188 -16.76 19.71 50.93
N ILE A 189 -16.03 18.59 50.79
CA ILE A 189 -16.23 17.38 51.60
C ILE A 189 -15.97 17.68 53.09
N LYS A 190 -14.88 18.40 53.39
CA LYS A 190 -14.56 18.82 54.76
C LYS A 190 -15.64 19.73 55.34
N ALA A 191 -16.18 20.66 54.55
CA ALA A 191 -17.22 21.59 54.97
C ALA A 191 -18.60 20.91 55.14
N LEU A 192 -18.95 19.95 54.28
CA LEU A 192 -20.14 19.11 54.43
C LEU A 192 -20.06 18.24 55.70
N ASN A 193 -18.87 17.75 56.03
CA ASN A 193 -18.62 16.91 57.21
C ASN A 193 -19.61 15.72 57.31
N ALA A 194 -19.77 14.99 56.20
CA ALA A 194 -20.67 13.85 56.08
C ALA A 194 -19.90 12.59 55.64
N PRO A 195 -20.16 11.41 56.25
CA PRO A 195 -19.37 10.21 56.01
C PRO A 195 -19.69 9.51 54.68
N ASN A 196 -20.77 9.91 53.99
CA ASN A 196 -21.22 9.33 52.73
C ASN A 196 -20.86 10.19 51.51
N VAL A 197 -19.89 11.09 51.61
CA VAL A 197 -19.46 11.96 50.50
C VAL A 197 -18.00 11.71 50.14
N GLY A 198 -17.73 11.56 48.85
CA GLY A 198 -16.39 11.30 48.32
C GLY A 198 -16.21 11.90 46.93
N ILE A 199 -15.13 11.52 46.25
CA ILE A 199 -14.73 12.03 44.93
C ILE A 199 -14.86 10.92 43.89
N VAL A 200 -15.34 11.30 42.71
CA VAL A 200 -15.30 10.47 41.50
C VAL A 200 -14.46 11.20 40.47
N TYR A 201 -13.30 10.63 40.17
CA TYR A 201 -12.33 11.29 39.31
C TYR A 201 -12.32 10.70 37.90
N ASN A 202 -12.53 11.55 36.91
CA ASN A 202 -12.65 11.19 35.50
C ASN A 202 -11.47 11.77 34.75
N LEU A 203 -10.63 10.89 34.18
CA LEU A 203 -9.46 11.31 33.43
C LEU A 203 -9.83 12.19 32.22
N HIS A 204 -10.95 11.92 31.54
CA HIS A 204 -11.37 12.71 30.37
C HIS A 204 -11.71 14.18 30.67
N HIS A 205 -12.01 14.53 31.93
CA HIS A 205 -12.13 15.93 32.36
C HIS A 205 -10.85 16.48 33.03
N GLY A 206 -9.85 15.63 33.27
CA GLY A 206 -8.62 15.95 33.96
C GLY A 206 -7.43 16.27 33.04
N HIS A 207 -7.66 16.68 31.79
CA HIS A 207 -6.56 17.01 30.86
C HIS A 207 -5.65 18.12 31.40
N ALA A 208 -6.23 19.15 32.00
CA ALA A 208 -5.49 20.24 32.66
C ALA A 208 -4.77 19.79 33.96
N HIS A 209 -5.06 18.58 34.45
CA HIS A 209 -4.51 18.04 35.70
C HIS A 209 -3.27 17.17 35.47
N LEU A 210 -2.98 16.76 34.23
CA LEU A 210 -1.98 15.73 33.91
C LEU A 210 -0.59 15.98 34.53
N ASP A 211 -0.08 17.22 34.47
CA ASP A 211 1.24 17.56 35.01
C ASP A 211 1.33 17.46 36.54
N ARG A 212 0.19 17.52 37.24
CA ARG A 212 0.08 17.43 38.71
C ARG A 212 -0.75 16.23 39.18
N PHE A 213 -1.08 15.30 38.27
CA PHE A 213 -1.98 14.20 38.57
C PHE A 213 -1.48 13.29 39.70
N PRO A 214 -0.17 12.92 39.79
CA PRO A 214 0.32 12.12 40.92
C PRO A 214 0.06 12.78 42.29
N GLN A 215 0.24 14.10 42.40
CA GLN A 215 0.01 14.85 43.63
C GLN A 215 -1.48 14.95 43.95
N LEU A 216 -2.31 15.21 42.94
CA LEU A 216 -3.76 15.24 43.07
C LEU A 216 -4.31 13.88 43.50
N LEU A 217 -3.85 12.80 42.88
CA LEU A 217 -4.27 11.45 43.22
C LEU A 217 -3.99 11.17 44.69
N GLN A 218 -2.78 11.45 45.17
CA GLN A 218 -2.43 11.29 46.59
C GLN A 218 -3.32 12.11 47.54
N ALA A 219 -3.64 13.35 47.18
CA ALA A 219 -4.55 14.18 47.97
C ALA A 219 -6.00 13.66 47.98
N MET A 220 -6.46 13.09 46.86
CA MET A 220 -7.81 12.55 46.70
C MET A 220 -7.98 11.17 47.35
N LEU A 221 -6.92 10.36 47.49
CA LEU A 221 -6.99 8.96 47.93
C LEU A 221 -7.91 8.72 49.15
N PRO A 222 -7.91 9.53 50.23
CA PRO A 222 -8.79 9.31 51.39
C PRO A 222 -10.28 9.46 51.09
N TYR A 223 -10.62 10.13 50.00
CA TYR A 223 -11.98 10.48 49.59
C TYR A 223 -12.39 9.84 48.27
N LEU A 224 -11.48 9.18 47.55
CA LEU A 224 -11.69 8.70 46.19
C LEU A 224 -12.55 7.41 46.18
N TYR A 225 -13.76 7.52 45.63
CA TYR A 225 -14.70 6.41 45.50
C TYR A 225 -14.51 5.64 44.20
N CYS A 226 -14.37 6.34 43.07
CA CYS A 226 -14.18 5.72 41.75
C CYS A 226 -13.20 6.55 40.90
N LEU A 227 -12.40 5.87 40.08
CA LEU A 227 -11.51 6.50 39.11
C LEU A 227 -11.85 5.98 37.70
N ASN A 228 -12.37 6.86 36.85
CA ASN A 228 -12.78 6.54 35.49
C ASN A 228 -11.63 6.82 34.51
N LEU A 229 -11.21 5.78 33.79
CA LEU A 229 -10.14 5.84 32.81
C LEU A 229 -10.60 6.43 31.48
N ASN A 230 -9.63 6.91 30.73
CA ASN A 230 -9.73 7.41 29.37
C ASN A 230 -8.33 7.30 28.75
N GLY A 231 -8.23 7.14 27.43
CA GLY A 231 -6.95 7.35 26.75
C GLY A 231 -6.52 8.81 26.88
N MET A 232 -5.29 9.07 27.34
CA MET A 232 -4.82 10.42 27.68
C MET A 232 -3.56 10.80 26.91
N SER A 233 -3.54 12.05 26.44
CA SER A 233 -2.38 12.68 25.81
C SER A 233 -2.26 14.15 26.21
N LYS A 234 -1.04 14.71 26.12
CA LYS A 234 -0.85 16.16 26.28
C LYS A 234 -1.59 16.94 25.18
N ASP A 235 -2.33 17.96 25.60
CA ASP A 235 -3.14 18.85 24.75
C ASP A 235 -4.26 18.16 23.95
N ALA A 236 -4.70 16.96 24.32
CA ALA A 236 -5.72 16.21 23.58
C ALA A 236 -7.06 16.97 23.50
N GLU A 237 -7.49 17.60 24.61
CA GLU A 237 -8.72 18.40 24.65
C GLU A 237 -8.68 19.61 23.69
N ALA A 238 -7.54 20.31 23.59
CA ALA A 238 -7.36 21.42 22.66
C ALA A 238 -7.42 21.00 21.18
N LYS A 239 -7.28 19.70 20.89
CA LYS A 239 -7.30 19.11 19.55
C LYS A 239 -8.62 18.40 19.24
N GLY A 240 -9.62 18.51 20.11
CA GLY A 240 -10.90 17.80 19.93
C GLY A 240 -10.85 16.30 20.24
N LEU A 241 -9.78 15.81 20.87
CA LEU A 241 -9.52 14.40 21.19
C LEU A 241 -9.74 14.10 22.68
N LYS A 242 -10.80 14.67 23.25
CA LYS A 242 -11.08 14.57 24.68
C LYS A 242 -11.41 13.15 25.15
N ILE A 243 -12.08 12.36 24.30
CA ILE A 243 -12.49 10.99 24.60
C ILE A 243 -11.75 10.05 23.65
N MET A 244 -10.97 9.12 24.20
CA MET A 244 -10.16 8.17 23.42
C MET A 244 -10.15 6.79 24.08
N PRO A 245 -10.08 5.69 23.32
CA PRO A 245 -9.86 4.36 23.87
C PRO A 245 -8.55 4.27 24.65
N ILE A 246 -8.56 3.52 25.75
CA ILE A 246 -7.33 3.13 26.46
C ILE A 246 -6.41 2.38 25.49
N GLY A 247 -5.12 2.66 25.52
CA GLY A 247 -4.13 2.15 24.56
C GLY A 247 -3.88 3.09 23.38
N ASN A 248 -4.72 4.11 23.18
CA ASN A 248 -4.52 5.12 22.15
C ASN A 248 -3.64 6.29 22.64
N GLY A 249 -3.73 6.65 23.92
CA GLY A 249 -3.00 7.76 24.51
C GLY A 249 -1.52 7.45 24.76
N ASP A 250 -0.65 8.43 24.49
CA ASP A 250 0.80 8.34 24.75
C ASP A 250 1.15 8.37 26.26
N LEU A 251 0.21 8.78 27.13
CA LEU A 251 0.40 8.81 28.59
C LEU A 251 -0.25 7.63 29.32
N ASP A 252 -0.97 6.74 28.62
CA ASP A 252 -1.80 5.70 29.24
C ASP A 252 -0.99 4.79 30.17
N LEU A 253 0.16 4.29 29.69
CA LEU A 253 1.01 3.41 30.50
C LEU A 253 1.53 4.10 31.76
N ALA A 254 1.92 5.38 31.66
CA ALA A 254 2.45 6.14 32.78
C ALA A 254 1.35 6.44 33.82
N LEU A 255 0.14 6.75 33.38
CA LEU A 255 -1.01 6.99 34.25
C LEU A 255 -1.47 5.70 34.94
N LEU A 256 -1.59 4.58 34.21
CA LEU A 256 -1.92 3.29 34.80
C LEU A 256 -0.90 2.87 35.85
N ARG A 257 0.40 3.10 35.60
CA ARG A 257 1.45 2.87 36.58
C ARG A 257 1.30 3.77 37.81
N THR A 258 1.07 5.07 37.60
CA THR A 258 0.82 6.03 38.70
C THR A 258 -0.37 5.61 39.56
N ILE A 259 -1.46 5.18 38.93
CA ILE A 259 -2.68 4.74 39.63
C ILE A 259 -2.41 3.47 40.43
N ARG A 260 -1.77 2.46 39.84
CA ARG A 260 -1.40 1.22 40.54
C ARG A 260 -0.49 1.50 41.74
N ASP A 261 0.54 2.32 41.54
CA ASP A 261 1.58 2.59 42.53
C ASP A 261 1.10 3.54 43.64
N SER A 262 -0.01 4.26 43.43
CA SER A 262 -0.64 5.12 44.45
C SER A 262 -1.21 4.34 45.64
N GLY A 263 -1.44 3.03 45.48
CA GLY A 263 -2.12 2.19 46.48
C GLY A 263 -3.65 2.23 46.40
N TYR A 264 -4.25 2.90 45.41
CA TYR A 264 -5.69 2.89 45.17
C TYR A 264 -6.22 1.45 44.96
N LYS A 265 -7.35 1.13 45.60
CA LYS A 265 -8.00 -0.21 45.56
C LYS A 265 -9.49 -0.15 45.20
N GLY A 266 -10.01 1.03 44.87
CA GLY A 266 -11.41 1.19 44.51
C GLY A 266 -11.73 0.73 43.08
N PRO A 267 -13.00 0.84 42.66
CA PRO A 267 -13.44 0.56 41.31
C PRO A 267 -12.74 1.43 40.26
N ILE A 268 -12.61 0.87 39.05
CA ILE A 268 -12.04 1.53 37.88
C ILE A 268 -13.10 1.61 36.79
N GLY A 269 -13.45 2.81 36.33
CA GLY A 269 -14.38 2.96 35.22
C GLY A 269 -13.71 2.84 33.86
N ILE A 270 -14.39 2.25 32.88
CA ILE A 270 -14.08 2.32 31.46
C ILE A 270 -15.25 2.98 30.71
N LEU A 271 -14.91 3.88 29.79
CA LEU A 271 -15.86 4.87 29.27
C LEU A 271 -16.39 4.50 27.88
N GLY A 272 -17.68 4.72 27.65
CA GLY A 272 -18.35 4.63 26.34
C GLY A 272 -18.88 5.96 25.81
N HIS A 273 -18.31 7.09 26.25
CA HIS A 273 -18.79 8.47 25.99
C HIS A 273 -18.54 8.96 24.55
N THR A 274 -18.90 8.14 23.57
CA THR A 274 -18.84 8.40 22.13
C THR A 274 -20.20 8.07 21.52
N MET A 275 -20.55 8.62 20.35
CA MET A 275 -21.82 8.31 19.68
C MET A 275 -21.75 7.02 18.84
N ASP A 276 -20.88 6.09 19.23
CA ASP A 276 -20.61 4.83 18.54
C ASP A 276 -21.37 3.66 19.20
N ASP A 277 -21.18 2.44 18.70
CA ASP A 277 -21.70 1.24 19.40
C ASP A 277 -20.97 1.08 20.74
N ALA A 278 -21.72 1.12 21.85
CA ALA A 278 -21.17 1.02 23.19
C ALA A 278 -20.41 -0.30 23.44
N GLU A 279 -20.85 -1.40 22.82
CA GLU A 279 -20.17 -2.70 22.93
C GLU A 279 -18.76 -2.63 22.33
N GLN A 280 -18.63 -2.03 21.15
CA GLN A 280 -17.34 -1.90 20.47
C GLN A 280 -16.41 -0.94 21.23
N THR A 281 -16.95 0.17 21.74
CA THR A 281 -16.17 1.13 22.53
C THR A 281 -15.63 0.50 23.82
N LEU A 282 -16.44 -0.30 24.51
CA LEU A 282 -15.98 -1.02 25.71
C LEU A 282 -14.95 -2.10 25.37
N LEU A 283 -15.12 -2.85 24.28
CA LEU A 283 -14.13 -3.82 23.81
C LEU A 283 -12.79 -3.17 23.46
N ASP A 284 -12.81 -2.00 22.83
CA ASP A 284 -11.60 -1.24 22.51
C ASP A 284 -10.81 -0.84 23.77
N ASN A 285 -11.51 -0.41 24.82
CA ASN A 285 -10.89 -0.13 26.11
C ASN A 285 -10.34 -1.39 26.79
N LEU A 286 -11.06 -2.52 26.69
CA LEU A 286 -10.62 -3.80 27.24
C LEU A 286 -9.35 -4.31 26.55
N ASP A 287 -9.30 -4.25 25.22
CA ASP A 287 -8.10 -4.63 24.47
C ASP A 287 -6.91 -3.73 24.81
N GLY A 288 -7.18 -2.42 24.97
CA GLY A 288 -6.22 -1.44 25.47
C GLY A 288 -5.60 -1.84 26.81
N LEU A 289 -6.44 -2.19 27.78
CA LEU A 289 -5.99 -2.66 29.09
C LEU A 289 -5.24 -4.00 29.00
N GLU A 290 -5.73 -4.96 28.22
CA GLU A 290 -5.04 -6.24 28.03
C GLU A 290 -3.66 -6.08 27.40
N TRP A 291 -3.50 -5.08 26.54
CA TRP A 291 -2.21 -4.74 25.93
C TRP A 291 -1.28 -4.01 26.91
N LEU A 292 -1.79 -3.04 27.70
CA LEU A 292 -0.99 -2.18 28.57
C LEU A 292 -0.64 -2.79 29.93
N VAL A 293 -1.57 -3.49 30.57
CA VAL A 293 -1.40 -3.98 31.96
C VAL A 293 -0.16 -4.86 32.15
N PRO A 294 0.17 -5.82 31.25
CA PRO A 294 1.41 -6.59 31.37
C PRO A 294 2.68 -5.73 31.37
N GLN A 295 2.66 -4.59 30.67
CA GLN A 295 3.81 -3.69 30.54
C GLN A 295 4.10 -2.87 31.81
N LEU A 296 3.16 -2.85 32.77
CA LEU A 296 3.35 -2.11 34.03
C LEU A 296 4.55 -2.63 34.83
N ASP A 297 4.85 -3.93 34.70
CA ASP A 297 5.96 -4.64 35.34
C ASP A 297 7.19 -4.83 34.42
N GLY A 298 7.21 -4.14 33.27
CA GLY A 298 8.31 -4.21 32.30
C GLY A 298 8.28 -5.45 31.40
N ALA A 299 7.22 -6.26 31.45
CA ALA A 299 7.01 -7.34 30.49
C ALA A 299 6.69 -6.78 29.09
N PRO A 300 7.01 -7.50 28.00
CA PRO A 300 6.60 -7.10 26.66
C PRO A 300 5.07 -7.03 26.53
N PRO A 301 4.55 -6.19 25.62
CA PRO A 301 3.11 -6.14 25.35
C PRO A 301 2.55 -7.50 24.97
N LYS A 302 1.31 -7.79 25.37
CA LYS A 302 0.58 -8.98 24.93
C LYS A 302 0.08 -8.75 23.51
N GLY A 303 0.85 -9.20 22.52
CA GLY A 303 0.51 -9.07 21.09
C GLY A 303 0.79 -7.68 20.49
N THR A 304 0.22 -7.42 19.32
CA THR A 304 0.31 -6.13 18.63
C THR A 304 -0.56 -5.08 19.32
N ARG A 305 -0.25 -3.79 19.10
CA ARG A 305 -1.10 -2.70 19.60
C ARG A 305 -2.54 -2.89 19.09
N PRO A 306 -3.57 -2.77 19.96
CA PRO A 306 -4.95 -2.97 19.57
C PRO A 306 -5.35 -2.08 18.39
N HIS A 307 -6.04 -2.66 17.42
CA HIS A 307 -6.73 -1.92 16.38
C HIS A 307 -8.13 -1.61 16.88
N PHE A 308 -8.44 -0.33 17.09
CA PHE A 308 -9.73 0.09 17.64
C PHE A 308 -10.85 -0.07 16.61
N ARG A 309 -11.99 -0.61 17.07
CA ARG A 309 -13.16 -0.96 16.26
C ARG A 309 -14.04 0.25 15.96
N VAL A 310 -14.02 1.26 16.83
CA VAL A 310 -14.80 2.49 16.68
C VAL A 310 -13.97 3.74 16.95
N GLY A 311 -14.34 4.85 16.32
CA GLY A 311 -13.98 6.18 16.82
C GLY A 311 -12.49 6.47 17.00
N ALA A 312 -11.60 6.01 16.11
CA ALA A 312 -10.27 6.59 15.98
C ALA A 312 -10.39 8.03 15.43
N LYS A 313 -10.94 8.97 16.21
CA LYS A 313 -10.73 10.39 15.99
C LYS A 313 -9.24 10.62 16.16
N GLU A 314 -8.60 10.86 15.03
CA GLU A 314 -7.23 11.32 14.81
C GLU A 314 -6.22 10.84 15.87
N ALA A 315 -5.69 9.63 15.72
CA ALA A 315 -4.30 9.45 16.09
C ALA A 315 -3.54 10.58 15.39
N ARG A 316 -2.95 11.51 16.15
CA ARG A 316 -2.11 12.54 15.56
C ARG A 316 -1.15 11.82 14.65
N VAL A 317 -1.25 12.22 13.41
CA VAL A 317 -0.53 11.69 12.29
C VAL A 317 0.92 12.16 12.48
N GLU A 318 1.63 11.50 13.39
CA GLU A 318 2.96 11.89 13.86
C GLU A 318 3.93 11.83 12.69
N ILE A 319 4.43 13.00 12.29
CA ILE A 319 5.63 13.12 11.46
C ILE A 319 6.78 12.51 12.27
N GLU A 320 7.52 11.60 11.65
CA GLU A 320 8.65 10.93 12.29
C GLU A 320 9.67 11.96 12.77
N ASP A 321 10.12 11.84 14.03
CA ASP A 321 11.15 12.72 14.60
C ASP A 321 12.51 12.47 13.93
N PRO A 322 13.07 13.46 13.20
CA PRO A 322 14.37 13.32 12.55
C PRO A 322 15.50 12.99 13.52
N THR A 323 15.39 13.38 14.79
CA THR A 323 16.40 13.12 15.82
C THR A 323 16.57 11.62 16.05
N ARG A 324 15.46 10.86 16.07
CA ARG A 324 15.50 9.40 16.18
C ARG A 324 16.20 8.76 14.99
N ARG A 325 15.96 9.27 13.78
CA ARG A 325 16.66 8.82 12.57
C ARG A 325 18.16 9.07 12.69
N THR A 326 18.57 10.26 13.09
CA THR A 326 20.00 10.62 13.19
C THR A 326 20.81 9.78 14.19
N ALA A 327 20.16 9.11 15.15
CA ALA A 327 20.81 8.21 16.10
C ALA A 327 21.16 6.82 15.52
N LEU A 328 20.55 6.42 14.39
CA LEU A 328 20.85 5.15 13.72
C LEU A 328 22.21 5.20 12.99
N PRO A 329 22.92 4.07 12.80
CA PRO A 329 24.09 4.03 11.90
C PRO A 329 23.78 4.60 10.50
N GLU A 330 24.78 5.21 9.85
CA GLU A 330 24.58 5.70 8.47
C GLU A 330 24.38 4.55 7.48
N PHE A 331 25.08 3.44 7.69
CA PHE A 331 25.03 2.29 6.80
C PHE A 331 24.72 1.00 7.55
N GLN A 332 23.98 0.12 6.88
CA GLN A 332 23.85 -1.29 7.20
C GLN A 332 24.25 -2.12 5.97
N VAL A 333 24.55 -3.40 6.19
CA VAL A 333 24.91 -4.31 5.10
C VAL A 333 24.16 -5.61 5.27
N ILE A 334 23.44 -6.03 4.23
CA ILE A 334 23.03 -7.43 4.09
C ILE A 334 24.25 -8.16 3.56
N PRO A 335 24.79 -9.15 4.29
CA PRO A 335 25.99 -9.86 3.87
C PRO A 335 25.75 -10.64 2.57
N ALA A 336 26.81 -10.79 1.79
CA ALA A 336 26.80 -11.71 0.67
C ALA A 336 26.63 -13.16 1.15
N ALA A 337 26.01 -13.98 0.32
CA ALA A 337 25.93 -15.42 0.48
C ALA A 337 27.34 -16.02 0.59
N HIS A 338 27.47 -17.04 1.45
CA HIS A 338 28.71 -17.79 1.54
C HIS A 338 28.93 -18.59 0.24
N ALA A 339 30.15 -18.58 -0.30
CA ALA A 339 30.43 -19.26 -1.57
C ALA A 339 30.14 -20.78 -1.56
N ASP A 340 30.13 -21.41 -0.39
CA ASP A 340 29.79 -22.82 -0.20
C ASP A 340 28.27 -23.08 -0.06
N SER A 341 27.44 -22.05 0.19
CA SER A 341 25.97 -22.16 0.22
C SER A 341 25.31 -21.88 -1.13
N LEU A 342 26.07 -21.32 -2.10
CA LEU A 342 25.56 -21.03 -3.44
C LEU A 342 25.16 -22.30 -4.19
N THR A 343 24.02 -22.21 -4.88
CA THR A 343 23.43 -23.26 -5.69
C THR A 343 24.35 -23.61 -6.85
N PRO A 344 24.88 -24.85 -6.93
CA PRO A 344 25.67 -25.28 -8.07
C PRO A 344 24.84 -25.28 -9.35
N ALA A 345 25.46 -24.90 -10.46
CA ALA A 345 24.79 -24.91 -11.76
C ALA A 345 24.41 -26.34 -12.18
N GLN A 346 23.14 -26.53 -12.56
CA GLN A 346 22.70 -27.79 -13.14
C GLN A 346 23.11 -27.89 -14.62
N PRO A 347 23.42 -29.11 -15.12
CA PRO A 347 23.59 -29.31 -16.56
C PRO A 347 22.31 -28.90 -17.30
N LEU A 348 22.45 -27.99 -18.26
CA LEU A 348 21.36 -27.55 -19.11
C LEU A 348 21.21 -28.53 -20.29
N PRO A 349 19.97 -28.82 -20.75
CA PRO A 349 19.73 -29.53 -22.00
C PRO A 349 20.45 -28.87 -23.19
N ALA A 350 20.88 -29.67 -24.18
CA ALA A 350 21.62 -29.15 -25.34
C ALA A 350 20.83 -28.10 -26.15
N ASN A 351 19.50 -28.19 -26.14
CA ASN A 351 18.58 -27.28 -26.82
C ASN A 351 17.99 -26.18 -25.92
N TYR A 352 18.53 -25.97 -24.71
CA TYR A 352 17.93 -25.08 -23.70
C TYR A 352 17.71 -23.64 -24.20
N TYR A 353 18.64 -23.13 -25.01
CA TYR A 353 18.57 -21.80 -25.62
C TYR A 353 18.07 -21.81 -27.08
N ALA A 354 17.83 -23.00 -27.65
CA ALA A 354 17.59 -23.14 -29.10
C ALA A 354 16.14 -22.84 -29.49
N THR A 355 15.22 -22.71 -28.53
CA THR A 355 13.80 -22.50 -28.80
C THR A 355 13.33 -21.13 -28.29
N TRP A 356 12.46 -20.49 -29.06
CA TRP A 356 11.82 -19.24 -28.69
C TRP A 356 10.32 -19.45 -28.49
N ASN A 357 9.97 -20.47 -27.71
CA ASN A 357 8.59 -20.91 -27.48
C ASN A 357 7.83 -20.03 -26.48
N ARG A 358 8.50 -19.11 -25.78
CA ARG A 358 7.89 -18.16 -24.86
C ARG A 358 8.54 -16.79 -25.06
N SER A 359 7.75 -15.73 -24.96
CA SER A 359 8.28 -14.36 -25.00
C SER A 359 9.40 -14.17 -23.97
N HIS A 360 10.32 -13.24 -24.23
CA HIS A 360 11.63 -13.12 -23.56
C HIS A 360 12.62 -14.29 -23.79
N GLY A 361 12.41 -15.15 -24.80
CA GLY A 361 13.39 -16.15 -25.20
C GLY A 361 13.36 -17.43 -24.37
N GLY A 362 12.17 -17.81 -23.86
CA GLY A 362 11.95 -19.03 -23.09
C GLY A 362 11.63 -18.78 -21.61
N ASN A 363 11.60 -19.87 -20.83
CA ASN A 363 11.26 -19.81 -19.40
C ASN A 363 12.27 -19.03 -18.55
N HIS A 364 13.51 -18.93 -19.01
CA HIS A 364 14.65 -18.38 -18.27
C HIS A 364 14.90 -16.89 -18.59
N ASN A 365 14.19 -16.31 -19.57
CA ASN A 365 14.21 -14.90 -19.95
C ASN A 365 15.58 -14.30 -20.38
N THR A 366 16.56 -15.12 -20.79
CA THR A 366 17.92 -14.62 -21.08
C THR A 366 18.05 -13.92 -22.44
N ARG A 367 17.11 -14.15 -23.37
CA ARG A 367 17.14 -13.62 -24.74
C ARG A 367 18.48 -13.86 -25.46
N TYR A 368 19.04 -15.03 -25.20
CA TYR A 368 20.23 -15.54 -25.87
C TYR A 368 19.83 -16.53 -26.96
N ALA A 369 20.38 -16.36 -28.15
CA ALA A 369 20.28 -17.34 -29.24
C ALA A 369 21.64 -17.99 -29.47
N PRO A 370 21.75 -19.34 -29.51
CA PRO A 370 23.01 -20.06 -29.73
C PRO A 370 23.48 -20.01 -31.20
N LEU A 371 22.99 -19.07 -32.00
CA LEU A 371 23.22 -18.94 -33.42
C LEU A 371 24.49 -18.11 -33.72
N THR A 372 25.18 -18.47 -34.79
CA THR A 372 26.50 -17.93 -35.14
C THR A 372 26.64 -17.56 -36.62
N GLN A 373 25.53 -17.50 -37.39
CA GLN A 373 25.61 -17.06 -38.79
C GLN A 373 25.83 -15.54 -38.84
N ILE A 374 25.15 -14.81 -37.94
CA ILE A 374 25.39 -13.38 -37.72
C ILE A 374 26.49 -13.21 -36.66
N THR A 375 27.57 -12.56 -37.05
CA THR A 375 28.78 -12.35 -36.25
C THR A 375 29.21 -10.89 -36.33
N LYS A 376 30.14 -10.51 -35.46
CA LYS A 376 30.76 -9.17 -35.49
C LYS A 376 31.36 -8.80 -36.86
N ALA A 377 31.85 -9.79 -37.61
CA ALA A 377 32.52 -9.57 -38.89
C ALA A 377 31.56 -9.35 -40.08
N ASN A 378 30.30 -9.77 -39.97
CA ASN A 378 29.34 -9.71 -41.08
C ASN A 378 28.01 -9.02 -40.73
N ALA A 379 27.80 -8.59 -39.48
CA ALA A 379 26.59 -7.88 -39.06
C ALA A 379 26.28 -6.64 -39.93
N SER A 380 27.30 -5.96 -40.45
CA SER A 380 27.15 -4.81 -41.36
C SER A 380 26.47 -5.16 -42.69
N GLN A 381 26.30 -6.44 -43.02
CA GLN A 381 25.69 -6.94 -44.27
C GLN A 381 24.20 -7.28 -44.11
N LEU A 382 23.62 -7.10 -42.92
CA LEU A 382 22.20 -7.36 -42.68
C LEU A 382 21.29 -6.50 -43.55
N LYS A 383 20.21 -7.11 -44.05
CA LYS A 383 19.19 -6.46 -44.87
C LYS A 383 17.80 -6.82 -44.38
N LYS A 384 16.83 -5.90 -44.56
CA LYS A 384 15.41 -6.21 -44.39
C LYS A 384 15.00 -7.27 -45.41
N VAL A 385 14.49 -8.41 -44.94
CA VAL A 385 14.12 -9.55 -45.80
C VAL A 385 12.61 -9.72 -45.94
N TRP A 386 11.83 -9.32 -44.93
CA TRP A 386 10.37 -9.26 -45.03
C TRP A 386 9.80 -8.28 -44.00
N GLU A 387 8.55 -7.87 -44.23
CA GLU A 387 7.78 -7.00 -43.36
C GLU A 387 6.33 -7.49 -43.33
N TYR A 388 5.81 -7.77 -42.14
CA TYR A 388 4.41 -8.12 -41.94
C TYR A 388 3.65 -6.91 -41.39
N ARG A 389 2.53 -6.57 -42.04
CA ARG A 389 1.60 -5.50 -41.65
C ARG A 389 0.29 -6.13 -41.22
N SER A 390 -0.13 -5.92 -39.98
CA SER A 390 -1.36 -6.56 -39.50
C SER A 390 -2.63 -5.96 -40.13
N GLY A 391 -2.57 -4.70 -40.58
CA GLY A 391 -3.65 -4.05 -41.34
C GLY A 391 -4.95 -3.85 -40.55
N ASP A 392 -4.89 -3.99 -39.22
CA ASP A 392 -6.04 -3.97 -38.32
C ASP A 392 -6.05 -2.76 -37.36
N GLY A 393 -5.25 -1.74 -37.70
CA GLY A 393 -5.17 -0.46 -36.99
C GLY A 393 -3.90 -0.31 -36.15
N PRO A 394 -3.50 0.92 -35.81
CA PRO A 394 -2.24 1.18 -35.11
C PRO A 394 -2.40 1.14 -33.58
N ALA A 395 -1.46 0.52 -32.88
CA ALA A 395 -1.42 0.42 -31.42
C ALA A 395 0.02 0.13 -30.95
N ASN A 396 0.26 0.15 -29.64
CA ASN A 396 1.56 -0.21 -29.07
C ASN A 396 1.61 -1.69 -28.69
N VAL A 397 2.43 -2.47 -29.39
CA VAL A 397 2.78 -3.85 -29.04
C VAL A 397 4.17 -3.87 -28.42
N GLN A 398 4.25 -4.33 -27.17
CA GLN A 398 5.50 -4.41 -26.39
C GLN A 398 6.01 -5.85 -26.28
N SER A 399 5.51 -6.74 -27.13
CA SER A 399 5.78 -8.16 -27.12
C SER A 399 6.85 -8.49 -28.15
N ASN A 400 7.88 -9.21 -27.74
CA ASN A 400 8.70 -9.92 -28.70
C ASN A 400 7.96 -11.21 -29.11
N PRO A 401 7.84 -11.49 -30.41
CA PRO A 401 7.07 -12.63 -30.89
C PRO A 401 7.74 -13.95 -30.51
N ILE A 402 6.95 -15.03 -30.49
CA ILE A 402 7.47 -16.39 -30.30
C ILE A 402 7.58 -17.10 -31.65
N ILE A 403 8.63 -17.88 -31.86
CA ILE A 403 8.89 -18.59 -33.11
C ILE A 403 9.09 -20.06 -32.79
N VAL A 404 8.24 -20.90 -33.39
CA VAL A 404 8.30 -22.36 -33.25
C VAL A 404 8.08 -22.97 -34.63
N ASP A 405 8.96 -23.89 -35.02
CA ASP A 405 8.88 -24.63 -36.29
C ASP A 405 8.64 -23.77 -37.53
N GLY A 406 9.30 -22.60 -37.60
CA GLY A 406 9.20 -21.67 -38.73
C GLY A 406 7.93 -20.81 -38.73
N VAL A 407 7.11 -20.87 -37.69
CA VAL A 407 5.91 -20.03 -37.53
C VAL A 407 6.13 -19.02 -36.40
N MET A 408 5.92 -17.76 -36.71
CA MET A 408 5.89 -16.65 -35.75
C MET A 408 4.47 -16.46 -35.22
N TYR A 409 4.31 -16.41 -33.90
CA TYR A 409 3.05 -16.05 -33.23
C TYR A 409 3.22 -14.74 -32.47
N ALA A 410 2.28 -13.81 -32.67
CA ALA A 410 2.37 -12.49 -32.06
C ALA A 410 1.00 -11.82 -31.88
N PRO A 411 0.82 -10.94 -30.87
CA PRO A 411 -0.32 -10.04 -30.85
C PRO A 411 -0.18 -9.00 -31.96
N THR A 412 -1.30 -8.57 -32.53
CA THR A 412 -1.35 -7.48 -33.52
C THR A 412 -1.80 -6.18 -32.87
N SER A 413 -1.57 -5.07 -33.58
CA SER A 413 -2.01 -3.75 -33.12
C SER A 413 -3.54 -3.62 -33.01
N GLY A 414 -4.31 -4.27 -33.88
CA GLY A 414 -5.77 -4.29 -33.83
C GLY A 414 -6.40 -5.30 -32.87
N GLN A 415 -5.70 -5.70 -31.80
CA GLN A 415 -6.20 -6.61 -30.77
C GLN A 415 -6.47 -8.05 -31.24
N HIS A 416 -5.69 -8.56 -32.19
CA HIS A 416 -5.71 -9.98 -32.57
C HIS A 416 -4.46 -10.71 -32.06
N VAL A 417 -4.48 -12.04 -32.19
CA VAL A 417 -3.27 -12.87 -32.23
C VAL A 417 -3.16 -13.45 -33.64
N ALA A 418 -1.99 -13.34 -34.26
CA ALA A 418 -1.73 -13.85 -35.60
C ALA A 418 -0.61 -14.89 -35.61
N ALA A 419 -0.71 -15.84 -36.51
CA ALA A 419 0.38 -16.70 -36.94
C ALA A 419 0.87 -16.26 -38.31
N VAL A 420 2.19 -16.17 -38.46
CA VAL A 420 2.86 -15.66 -39.64
C VAL A 420 4.00 -16.61 -40.00
N ASP A 421 4.18 -16.94 -41.27
CA ASP A 421 5.35 -17.68 -41.74
C ASP A 421 6.62 -16.84 -41.49
N ALA A 422 7.50 -17.34 -40.63
CA ALA A 422 8.69 -16.61 -40.18
C ALA A 422 9.77 -16.49 -41.27
N THR A 423 9.60 -17.11 -42.44
CA THR A 423 10.56 -17.02 -43.55
C THR A 423 10.24 -15.90 -44.53
N ASN A 424 8.97 -15.49 -44.62
CA ASN A 424 8.48 -14.59 -45.66
C ASN A 424 7.44 -13.54 -45.19
N GLY A 425 6.95 -13.63 -43.95
CA GLY A 425 5.99 -12.66 -43.40
C GLY A 425 4.54 -12.86 -43.82
N ASN A 426 4.20 -13.98 -44.49
CA ASN A 426 2.83 -14.26 -44.89
C ASN A 426 1.98 -14.70 -43.69
N GLU A 427 0.81 -14.09 -43.51
CA GLU A 427 -0.14 -14.51 -42.48
C GLU A 427 -0.72 -15.90 -42.80
N LEU A 428 -0.73 -16.77 -41.80
CA LEU A 428 -1.30 -18.12 -41.86
C LEU A 428 -2.72 -18.15 -41.33
N TRP A 429 -2.93 -17.52 -40.17
CA TRP A 429 -4.24 -17.37 -39.54
C TRP A 429 -4.22 -16.18 -38.56
N ARG A 430 -5.41 -15.69 -38.21
CA ARG A 430 -5.61 -14.72 -37.12
C ARG A 430 -6.79 -15.08 -36.25
N PHE A 431 -6.72 -14.69 -34.98
CA PHE A 431 -7.76 -14.90 -33.97
C PHE A 431 -8.07 -13.60 -33.24
N LYS A 432 -9.36 -13.30 -33.07
CA LYS A 432 -9.83 -12.15 -32.29
C LYS A 432 -10.39 -12.62 -30.94
N PRO A 433 -9.71 -12.38 -29.82
CA PRO A 433 -10.26 -12.70 -28.50
C PRO A 433 -11.33 -11.69 -28.05
N ASP A 434 -11.97 -12.02 -26.92
CA ASP A 434 -12.79 -11.07 -26.17
C ASP A 434 -11.87 -10.19 -25.32
N GLY A 435 -11.71 -8.93 -25.72
CA GLY A 435 -10.84 -7.97 -25.02
C GLY A 435 -9.43 -7.84 -25.62
N GLN A 436 -8.59 -7.00 -25.01
CA GLN A 436 -7.24 -6.71 -25.49
C GLN A 436 -6.30 -7.88 -25.16
N PRO A 437 -5.62 -8.50 -26.16
CA PRO A 437 -4.55 -9.46 -25.90
C PRO A 437 -3.42 -8.88 -25.06
N ALA A 438 -2.80 -9.74 -24.26
CA ALA A 438 -1.56 -9.45 -23.54
C ALA A 438 -0.51 -8.92 -24.52
N PHE A 439 -0.12 -7.66 -24.33
CA PHE A 439 0.84 -6.99 -25.20
C PHE A 439 2.29 -7.22 -24.78
N ARG A 440 2.56 -8.06 -23.76
CA ARG A 440 3.90 -8.52 -23.35
C ARG A 440 4.05 -10.04 -23.37
N GLY A 441 3.42 -10.70 -24.34
CA GLY A 441 3.85 -12.01 -24.78
C GLY A 441 2.84 -13.15 -24.70
N LEU A 442 3.28 -14.27 -25.25
CA LEU A 442 2.55 -15.53 -25.32
C LEU A 442 3.48 -16.70 -24.99
N THR A 443 2.89 -17.88 -24.84
CA THR A 443 3.60 -19.13 -24.58
C THR A 443 3.07 -20.23 -25.48
N PHE A 444 3.98 -20.86 -26.22
CA PHE A 444 3.74 -22.11 -26.93
C PHE A 444 4.11 -23.28 -26.02
N TRP A 445 3.15 -24.18 -25.82
CA TRP A 445 3.33 -25.44 -25.15
C TRP A 445 3.23 -26.59 -26.16
N PRO A 446 4.23 -27.50 -26.24
CA PRO A 446 4.36 -28.47 -27.34
C PRO A 446 3.40 -29.66 -27.30
N GLY A 447 2.57 -29.82 -26.26
CA GLY A 447 1.79 -31.04 -26.05
C GLY A 447 2.46 -32.03 -25.11
N ALA A 448 1.66 -32.90 -24.48
CA ALA A 448 2.13 -34.04 -23.70
C ALA A 448 1.01 -35.09 -23.53
N GLY A 449 1.35 -36.37 -23.72
CA GLY A 449 0.36 -37.45 -23.66
C GLY A 449 -0.72 -37.26 -24.73
N ASP A 450 -1.98 -37.28 -24.31
CA ASP A 450 -3.15 -37.10 -25.19
C ASP A 450 -3.50 -35.62 -25.44
N LEU A 451 -2.87 -34.69 -24.72
CA LEU A 451 -3.10 -33.25 -24.90
C LEU A 451 -2.20 -32.72 -26.02
N GLY A 452 -2.84 -32.19 -27.06
CA GLY A 452 -2.15 -31.57 -28.20
C GLY A 452 -1.46 -30.24 -27.86
N PRO A 453 -0.64 -29.69 -28.78
CA PRO A 453 0.03 -28.41 -28.60
C PRO A 453 -0.95 -27.26 -28.34
N ARG A 454 -0.52 -26.26 -27.55
CA ARG A 454 -1.35 -25.10 -27.18
C ARG A 454 -0.56 -23.81 -27.28
N LEU A 455 -1.16 -22.80 -27.90
CA LEU A 455 -0.75 -21.40 -27.79
C LEU A 455 -1.55 -20.73 -26.68
N LEU A 456 -0.87 -20.27 -25.64
CA LEU A 456 -1.44 -19.69 -24.43
C LEU A 456 -1.16 -18.18 -24.37
N PHE A 457 -2.20 -17.40 -24.15
CA PHE A 457 -2.11 -15.95 -23.92
C PHE A 457 -3.36 -15.46 -23.18
N SER A 458 -3.24 -14.34 -22.49
CA SER A 458 -4.40 -13.70 -21.86
C SER A 458 -4.97 -12.58 -22.73
N ALA A 459 -6.28 -12.36 -22.66
CA ALA A 459 -6.94 -11.18 -23.22
C ALA A 459 -8.13 -10.76 -22.36
N GLY A 460 -8.21 -9.47 -22.01
CA GLY A 460 -9.16 -8.99 -21.01
C GLY A 460 -9.02 -9.76 -19.69
N ASN A 461 -10.10 -10.40 -19.23
CA ASN A 461 -10.10 -11.21 -18.01
C ASN A 461 -9.84 -12.72 -18.25
N TRP A 462 -9.55 -13.10 -19.49
CA TRP A 462 -9.50 -14.50 -19.91
C TRP A 462 -8.07 -14.94 -20.21
N LEU A 463 -7.74 -16.18 -19.85
CA LEU A 463 -6.64 -16.95 -20.41
C LEU A 463 -7.18 -17.84 -21.53
N TYR A 464 -6.58 -17.78 -22.71
CA TYR A 464 -6.96 -18.55 -23.89
C TYR A 464 -5.98 -19.69 -24.18
N ALA A 465 -6.49 -20.78 -24.76
CA ALA A 465 -5.70 -21.82 -25.39
C ALA A 465 -6.16 -22.00 -26.84
N LEU A 466 -5.24 -21.78 -27.79
CA LEU A 466 -5.48 -22.01 -29.22
C LEU A 466 -4.65 -23.19 -29.72
N ASP A 467 -5.20 -23.92 -30.68
CA ASP A 467 -4.43 -24.83 -31.52
C ASP A 467 -3.48 -23.99 -32.40
N PRO A 468 -2.15 -24.18 -32.26
CA PRO A 468 -1.17 -23.32 -32.94
C PRO A 468 -1.15 -23.49 -34.46
N LYS A 469 -1.71 -24.57 -35.00
CA LYS A 469 -1.76 -24.82 -36.44
C LYS A 469 -2.94 -24.11 -37.11
N THR A 470 -4.07 -24.02 -36.41
CA THR A 470 -5.34 -23.55 -36.98
C THR A 470 -5.83 -22.22 -36.42
N GLY A 471 -5.32 -21.81 -35.25
CA GLY A 471 -5.82 -20.64 -34.52
C GLY A 471 -7.19 -20.84 -33.86
N GLN A 472 -7.72 -22.07 -33.87
CA GLN A 472 -9.01 -22.39 -33.25
C GLN A 472 -8.85 -22.65 -31.74
N LEU A 473 -9.90 -22.37 -30.97
CA LEU A 473 -9.94 -22.64 -29.53
C LEU A 473 -9.78 -24.14 -29.25
N CYS A 474 -8.93 -24.48 -28.28
CA CYS A 474 -8.84 -25.83 -27.73
C CYS A 474 -10.09 -26.12 -26.89
N ALA A 475 -11.12 -26.73 -27.48
CA ALA A 475 -12.42 -26.93 -26.85
C ALA A 475 -12.38 -27.76 -25.55
N ASP A 476 -11.30 -28.49 -25.31
CA ASP A 476 -11.02 -29.30 -24.13
C ASP A 476 -10.45 -28.49 -22.94
N PHE A 477 -10.20 -27.18 -23.10
CA PHE A 477 -9.66 -26.32 -22.05
C PHE A 477 -10.71 -25.40 -21.44
N GLY A 478 -10.92 -25.46 -20.13
CA GLY A 478 -11.80 -24.53 -19.41
C GLY A 478 -13.22 -24.47 -19.97
N ASP A 479 -13.74 -23.26 -20.15
CA ASP A 479 -14.98 -22.99 -20.87
C ASP A 479 -14.70 -22.82 -22.37
N HIS A 480 -14.70 -23.94 -23.11
CA HIS A 480 -14.57 -23.98 -24.57
C HIS A 480 -13.33 -23.23 -25.12
N GLY A 481 -12.18 -23.38 -24.47
CA GLY A 481 -10.89 -22.79 -24.86
C GLY A 481 -10.44 -21.60 -24.03
N LYS A 482 -11.18 -21.22 -22.98
CA LYS A 482 -10.81 -20.08 -22.12
C LYS A 482 -11.15 -20.27 -20.63
N VAL A 483 -10.42 -19.55 -19.77
CA VAL A 483 -10.57 -19.56 -18.30
C VAL A 483 -10.52 -18.13 -17.77
N VAL A 484 -11.34 -17.80 -16.77
CA VAL A 484 -11.28 -16.48 -16.11
C VAL A 484 -10.05 -16.43 -15.18
N THR A 485 -9.14 -15.50 -15.45
CA THR A 485 -7.90 -15.30 -14.67
C THR A 485 -7.73 -13.88 -14.14
N GLY A 486 -8.63 -12.96 -14.52
CA GLY A 486 -8.48 -11.54 -14.30
C GLY A 486 -7.56 -10.90 -15.34
N GLU A 487 -7.25 -9.62 -15.16
CA GLU A 487 -6.48 -8.87 -16.12
C GLU A 487 -5.00 -9.29 -16.08
N VAL A 488 -4.51 -9.90 -17.17
CA VAL A 488 -3.11 -10.35 -17.29
C VAL A 488 -2.53 -9.78 -18.59
N ARG A 489 -1.38 -9.11 -18.50
CA ARG A 489 -0.75 -8.41 -19.63
C ARG A 489 0.56 -9.04 -20.10
N ILE A 490 1.00 -10.12 -19.46
CA ILE A 490 2.29 -10.81 -19.66
C ILE A 490 2.08 -12.25 -20.14
N ALA A 491 3.13 -12.87 -20.67
CA ALA A 491 3.12 -14.29 -21.05
C ALA A 491 3.02 -15.23 -19.82
N PRO A 492 2.10 -16.22 -19.81
CA PRO A 492 2.03 -17.22 -18.75
C PRO A 492 3.28 -18.13 -18.76
N ALA A 493 3.55 -18.83 -17.66
CA ALA A 493 4.59 -19.86 -17.61
C ALA A 493 3.96 -21.23 -17.40
N VAL A 494 4.48 -22.28 -18.06
CA VAL A 494 3.94 -23.63 -17.93
C VAL A 494 4.96 -24.56 -17.30
N PHE A 495 4.60 -25.16 -16.17
CA PHE A 495 5.39 -26.20 -15.52
C PHE A 495 4.54 -27.45 -15.30
N LYS A 496 4.89 -28.55 -15.99
CA LYS A 496 4.10 -29.80 -15.97
C LYS A 496 2.63 -29.51 -16.29
N ASN A 497 1.73 -29.71 -15.34
CA ASN A 497 0.30 -29.46 -15.49
C ASN A 497 -0.14 -28.08 -14.96
N ALA A 498 0.76 -27.20 -14.51
CA ALA A 498 0.40 -25.88 -13.99
C ALA A 498 0.72 -24.77 -14.99
N ILE A 499 -0.28 -23.94 -15.31
CA ILE A 499 -0.13 -22.66 -16.00
C ILE A 499 -0.08 -21.56 -14.93
N VAL A 500 1.08 -20.97 -14.69
CA VAL A 500 1.28 -19.84 -13.78
C VAL A 500 1.00 -18.54 -14.51
N VAL A 501 0.13 -17.71 -13.93
CA VAL A 501 -0.23 -16.38 -14.40
C VAL A 501 0.02 -15.35 -13.30
N ALA A 502 0.48 -14.16 -13.67
CA ALA A 502 0.61 -13.04 -12.74
C ALA A 502 -0.33 -11.91 -13.19
N ASN A 503 -1.24 -11.54 -12.29
CA ASN A 503 -2.29 -10.58 -12.60
C ASN A 503 -1.76 -9.14 -12.48
N TYR A 504 -2.30 -8.27 -13.33
CA TYR A 504 -1.83 -6.91 -13.55
C TYR A 504 -2.06 -5.98 -12.35
N LEU A 505 -3.05 -6.26 -11.52
CA LEU A 505 -3.35 -5.45 -10.33
C LEU A 505 -2.73 -6.05 -9.07
N ARG A 506 -2.80 -7.37 -8.89
CA ARG A 506 -2.21 -8.09 -7.76
C ARG A 506 -2.24 -9.59 -8.01
N ASP A 507 -1.40 -10.31 -7.27
CA ASP A 507 -1.41 -11.75 -7.08
C ASP A 507 -0.89 -12.60 -8.23
N VAL A 508 -0.49 -13.81 -7.86
CA VAL A 508 -0.01 -14.85 -8.77
C VAL A 508 -0.90 -16.07 -8.58
N SER A 509 -1.41 -16.64 -9.66
CA SER A 509 -2.26 -17.83 -9.61
C SER A 509 -1.75 -18.90 -10.55
N ALA A 510 -2.16 -20.15 -10.32
CA ALA A 510 -2.00 -21.20 -11.30
C ALA A 510 -3.29 -21.93 -11.63
N TYR A 511 -3.35 -22.43 -12.85
CA TYR A 511 -4.47 -23.18 -13.40
C TYR A 511 -3.98 -24.49 -14.00
N ASP A 512 -4.79 -25.53 -13.92
CA ASP A 512 -4.48 -26.82 -14.51
C ASP A 512 -4.46 -26.72 -16.03
N LEU A 513 -3.39 -27.20 -16.66
CA LEU A 513 -3.14 -27.09 -18.08
C LEU A 513 -4.15 -27.87 -18.90
N ALA A 514 -4.62 -29.02 -18.41
CA ALA A 514 -5.58 -29.84 -19.12
C ALA A 514 -6.97 -29.20 -19.06
N THR A 515 -7.42 -28.90 -17.85
CA THR A 515 -8.82 -28.60 -17.54
C THR A 515 -9.12 -27.12 -17.38
N GLY A 516 -8.12 -26.29 -17.09
CA GLY A 516 -8.30 -24.88 -16.77
C GLY A 516 -8.79 -24.60 -15.35
N GLN A 517 -8.87 -25.61 -14.47
CA GLN A 517 -9.30 -25.43 -13.09
C GLN A 517 -8.25 -24.68 -12.25
N PRO A 518 -8.65 -23.77 -11.34
CA PRO A 518 -7.69 -23.11 -10.45
C PRO A 518 -6.99 -24.12 -9.54
N LEU A 519 -5.67 -23.99 -9.40
CA LEU A 519 -4.83 -24.83 -8.55
C LEU A 519 -4.47 -24.12 -7.24
N TRP A 520 -4.00 -22.88 -7.32
CA TRP A 520 -3.58 -22.08 -6.18
C TRP A 520 -3.54 -20.58 -6.54
N THR A 521 -3.57 -19.74 -5.51
CA THR A 521 -3.30 -18.30 -5.58
C THR A 521 -2.33 -17.92 -4.46
N PHE A 522 -1.34 -17.10 -4.78
CA PHE A 522 -0.44 -16.45 -3.85
C PHE A 522 -0.80 -14.95 -3.79
N HIS A 523 -1.14 -14.48 -2.59
CA HIS A 523 -1.51 -13.08 -2.38
C HIS A 523 -0.27 -12.22 -2.16
N THR A 524 -0.09 -11.24 -3.05
CA THR A 524 1.05 -10.29 -3.03
C THR A 524 0.87 -9.20 -1.97
N ILE A 525 -0.38 -8.84 -1.71
CA ILE A 525 -0.82 -8.13 -0.51
C ILE A 525 -1.44 -9.19 0.40
N PRO A 526 -0.75 -9.60 1.49
CA PRO A 526 -1.21 -10.70 2.33
C PRO A 526 -2.54 -10.38 3.02
N HIS A 527 -3.42 -11.37 3.14
CA HIS A 527 -4.66 -11.32 3.91
C HIS A 527 -4.43 -11.64 5.40
N ASP A 528 -5.45 -11.42 6.23
CA ASP A 528 -5.39 -11.74 7.67
C ASP A 528 -5.04 -13.21 7.92
N GLY A 529 -4.00 -13.44 8.73
CA GLY A 529 -3.45 -14.76 9.02
C GLY A 529 -2.35 -15.23 8.05
N GLU A 530 -2.09 -14.49 6.97
CA GLU A 530 -0.99 -14.79 6.04
C GLU A 530 0.34 -14.15 6.47
N TYR A 531 1.44 -14.73 6.00
CA TYR A 531 2.78 -14.23 6.29
C TYR A 531 2.94 -12.78 5.79
N ALA A 532 3.52 -11.92 6.62
CA ALA A 532 3.79 -10.51 6.37
C ALA A 532 2.57 -9.57 6.28
N ARG A 533 1.36 -10.04 6.63
CA ARG A 533 0.19 -9.18 6.80
C ARG A 533 0.42 -8.04 7.79
N ASP A 534 1.19 -8.30 8.84
CA ASP A 534 1.59 -7.37 9.90
C ASP A 534 2.52 -6.24 9.41
N THR A 535 3.02 -6.35 8.18
CA THR A 535 3.85 -5.32 7.55
C THR A 535 3.06 -4.25 6.79
N TRP A 536 1.72 -4.30 6.84
CA TRP A 536 0.82 -3.39 6.14
C TRP A 536 -0.20 -2.76 7.07
N THR A 537 -0.46 -1.47 6.87
CA THR A 537 -1.82 -0.92 7.06
C THR A 537 -2.63 -1.10 5.78
N ASP A 538 -3.96 -1.14 5.89
CA ASP A 538 -4.88 -1.47 4.77
C ASP A 538 -4.60 -0.65 3.51
N PRO A 539 -3.93 -1.23 2.48
CA PRO A 539 -3.53 -0.49 1.30
C PRO A 539 -4.71 -0.34 0.34
N GLU A 540 -4.63 0.66 -0.55
CA GLU A 540 -5.61 0.79 -1.63
C GLU A 540 -5.38 -0.28 -2.70
N ASP A 541 -4.13 -0.40 -3.17
CA ASP A 541 -3.69 -1.35 -4.18
C ASP A 541 -2.16 -1.54 -4.14
N GLY A 542 -1.59 -2.28 -5.09
CA GLY A 542 -0.14 -2.35 -5.32
C GLY A 542 0.43 -3.76 -5.25
N ALA A 543 1.76 -3.84 -5.14
CA ALA A 543 2.52 -5.09 -5.21
C ALA A 543 2.21 -5.92 -6.47
N ASN A 544 1.86 -5.25 -7.56
CA ASN A 544 1.37 -5.88 -8.78
C ASN A 544 2.48 -6.60 -9.57
N CYS A 545 2.13 -7.68 -10.27
CA CYS A 545 3.11 -8.57 -10.91
C CYS A 545 3.27 -8.34 -12.41
N TRP A 546 3.21 -7.07 -12.84
CA TRP A 546 3.20 -6.71 -14.25
C TRP A 546 4.55 -6.89 -14.97
N GLY A 547 5.64 -7.07 -14.22
CA GLY A 547 7.00 -7.19 -14.75
C GLY A 547 7.30 -8.53 -15.42
N GLY A 548 6.55 -9.59 -15.09
CA GLY A 548 6.66 -10.88 -15.78
C GLY A 548 7.14 -12.03 -14.88
N ILE A 549 7.20 -13.23 -15.48
CA ILE A 549 7.54 -14.48 -14.79
C ILE A 549 8.77 -15.11 -15.44
N ALA A 550 9.66 -15.67 -14.63
CA ALA A 550 10.62 -16.68 -15.06
C ALA A 550 10.27 -18.03 -14.43
N LEU A 551 10.72 -19.12 -15.05
CA LEU A 551 10.47 -20.47 -14.58
C LEU A 551 11.74 -21.32 -14.69
N ASP A 552 12.21 -21.85 -13.56
CA ASP A 552 13.19 -22.93 -13.53
C ASP A 552 12.43 -24.24 -13.71
N ASP A 553 12.44 -24.76 -14.92
CA ASP A 553 11.76 -25.98 -15.34
C ASP A 553 12.46 -27.27 -14.84
N GLN A 554 13.70 -27.18 -14.35
CA GLN A 554 14.38 -28.30 -13.73
C GLN A 554 13.95 -28.46 -12.26
N ARG A 555 13.80 -27.33 -11.55
CA ARG A 555 13.45 -27.31 -10.12
C ARG A 555 11.96 -27.09 -9.84
N GLY A 556 11.19 -26.63 -10.82
CA GLY A 556 9.77 -26.30 -10.64
C GLY A 556 9.54 -25.02 -9.85
N ILE A 557 10.38 -24.00 -10.06
CA ILE A 557 10.32 -22.74 -9.32
C ILE A 557 9.93 -21.61 -10.27
N ALA A 558 8.82 -20.93 -9.99
CA ALA A 558 8.41 -19.70 -10.66
C ALA A 558 8.97 -18.48 -9.92
N TYR A 559 9.58 -17.56 -10.65
CA TYR A 559 10.11 -16.30 -10.13
C TYR A 559 9.28 -15.14 -10.65
N VAL A 560 8.85 -14.26 -9.76
CA VAL A 560 7.99 -13.12 -10.06
C VAL A 560 8.58 -11.85 -9.46
N SER A 561 8.54 -10.75 -10.21
CA SER A 561 8.84 -9.41 -9.71
C SER A 561 7.56 -8.64 -9.40
N THR A 562 7.59 -7.80 -8.37
CA THR A 562 6.45 -6.98 -7.95
C THR A 562 6.75 -5.49 -7.97
N GLY A 563 5.70 -4.70 -8.26
CA GLY A 563 5.72 -3.24 -8.20
C GLY A 563 5.59 -2.67 -6.79
N SER A 564 5.47 -1.35 -6.70
CA SER A 564 5.33 -0.62 -5.44
C SER A 564 3.96 -0.85 -4.76
N PRO A 565 3.82 -0.60 -3.44
CA PRO A 565 2.52 -0.32 -2.83
C PRO A 565 1.88 0.92 -3.47
N LYS A 566 0.55 1.04 -3.35
CA LYS A 566 -0.23 2.21 -3.78
C LYS A 566 -1.03 2.80 -2.61
N PRO A 567 -1.29 4.12 -2.59
CA PRO A 567 -1.01 5.10 -3.65
C PRO A 567 0.47 5.45 -3.81
N ASN A 568 0.88 5.79 -5.03
CA ASN A 568 2.24 6.30 -5.27
C ASN A 568 2.45 7.63 -4.54
N PHE A 569 3.70 7.89 -4.14
CA PHE A 569 4.15 9.19 -3.60
C PHE A 569 3.58 9.60 -2.24
N ALA A 570 2.71 8.78 -1.65
CA ALA A 570 2.07 9.01 -0.36
C ALA A 570 1.86 7.70 0.40
N GLY A 571 2.80 7.38 1.30
CA GLY A 571 2.84 6.17 2.12
C GLY A 571 1.96 6.21 3.38
N ASN A 572 1.27 7.31 3.63
CA ASN A 572 0.56 7.55 4.89
C ASN A 572 -0.69 6.66 5.09
N THR A 573 -1.17 5.99 4.04
CA THR A 573 -2.30 5.04 4.12
C THR A 573 -1.86 3.57 4.09
N HIS A 574 -0.60 3.29 3.74
CA HIS A 574 -0.01 1.94 3.71
C HIS A 574 1.33 1.92 4.45
N THR A 575 1.35 2.34 5.71
CA THR A 575 2.57 2.33 6.53
C THR A 575 3.07 0.91 6.78
N GLY A 576 4.38 0.76 7.01
CA GLY A 576 5.02 -0.52 7.30
C GLY A 576 6.08 -0.89 6.26
N GLN A 577 6.55 -2.14 6.27
CA GLN A 577 7.54 -2.61 5.31
C GLN A 577 6.91 -2.92 3.94
N ASN A 578 5.60 -3.19 3.89
CA ASN A 578 4.81 -3.46 2.71
C ASN A 578 5.26 -4.71 1.92
N LEU A 579 5.45 -5.84 2.59
CA LEU A 579 5.79 -7.11 1.91
C LEU A 579 4.54 -7.75 1.28
N PHE A 580 4.44 -7.99 -0.03
CA PHE A 580 5.54 -8.27 -0.95
C PHE A 580 5.71 -7.26 -2.09
N ALA A 581 5.61 -5.96 -1.82
CA ALA A 581 5.95 -4.94 -2.81
C ALA A 581 7.47 -4.81 -3.04
N ASN A 582 7.87 -4.40 -4.24
CA ASN A 582 9.27 -4.25 -4.69
C ASN A 582 10.13 -5.49 -4.40
N CYS A 583 9.57 -6.67 -4.65
CA CYS A 583 10.19 -7.96 -4.36
C CYS A 583 10.54 -8.74 -5.63
N VAL A 584 11.59 -9.56 -5.54
CA VAL A 584 11.73 -10.79 -6.32
C VAL A 584 11.24 -11.94 -5.44
N ILE A 585 10.28 -12.71 -5.92
CA ILE A 585 9.62 -13.80 -5.17
C ILE A 585 9.85 -15.11 -5.91
N ALA A 586 10.27 -16.14 -5.18
CA ALA A 586 10.32 -17.51 -5.69
C ALA A 586 9.17 -18.33 -5.10
N LEU A 587 8.37 -18.91 -5.98
CA LEU A 587 7.22 -19.75 -5.65
C LEU A 587 7.44 -21.16 -6.20
N ASP A 588 7.03 -22.16 -5.45
CA ASP A 588 6.85 -23.50 -6.00
C ASP A 588 5.74 -23.46 -7.07
N ALA A 589 6.06 -23.83 -8.31
CA ALA A 589 5.17 -23.63 -9.45
C ALA A 589 3.91 -24.51 -9.40
N LEU A 590 3.92 -25.60 -8.61
CA LEU A 590 2.78 -26.52 -8.51
C LEU A 590 1.86 -26.18 -7.33
N THR A 591 2.38 -25.55 -6.28
CA THR A 591 1.65 -25.33 -5.03
C THR A 591 1.45 -23.87 -4.65
N GLY A 592 2.17 -22.94 -5.30
CA GLY A 592 2.13 -21.51 -4.95
C GLY A 592 2.85 -21.18 -3.64
N LYS A 593 3.47 -22.17 -2.99
CA LYS A 593 4.19 -21.96 -1.73
C LYS A 593 5.38 -21.04 -1.96
N ARG A 594 5.47 -19.96 -1.18
CA ARG A 594 6.65 -19.11 -1.13
C ARG A 594 7.87 -19.88 -0.64
N LEU A 595 8.89 -19.99 -1.50
CA LEU A 595 10.20 -20.56 -1.16
C LEU A 595 11.07 -19.50 -0.51
N TRP A 596 11.22 -18.35 -1.17
CA TRP A 596 11.95 -17.19 -0.66
C TRP A 596 11.42 -15.91 -1.31
N HIS A 597 11.78 -14.76 -0.75
CA HIS A 597 11.61 -13.46 -1.37
C HIS A 597 12.80 -12.56 -1.02
N PHE A 598 13.13 -11.62 -1.89
CA PHE A 598 14.08 -10.55 -1.63
C PHE A 598 13.41 -9.22 -1.95
N GLN A 599 13.31 -8.32 -0.96
CA GLN A 599 12.74 -6.99 -1.13
C GLN A 599 13.87 -5.97 -1.33
N GLU A 600 13.91 -5.33 -2.50
CA GLU A 600 14.89 -4.28 -2.80
C GLU A 600 14.57 -3.02 -1.99
N LEU A 601 13.37 -2.51 -2.19
CA LEU A 601 12.90 -1.26 -1.59
C LEU A 601 11.82 -1.53 -0.54
N ARG A 602 11.94 -0.89 0.62
CA ARG A 602 10.97 -1.02 1.71
C ARG A 602 10.16 0.26 1.83
N HIS A 603 8.84 0.15 1.99
CA HIS A 603 7.95 1.30 2.06
C HIS A 603 8.15 2.28 0.89
N ASP A 604 7.90 1.82 -0.33
CA ASP A 604 8.04 2.65 -1.53
C ASP A 604 7.07 3.82 -1.50
N ILE A 605 7.60 5.03 -1.69
CA ILE A 605 6.84 6.26 -1.87
C ILE A 605 7.35 7.04 -3.11
N TRP A 606 7.87 6.31 -4.10
CA TRP A 606 8.53 6.85 -5.30
C TRP A 606 8.14 6.15 -6.61
N ASP A 607 7.30 5.11 -6.60
CA ASP A 607 6.93 4.32 -7.80
C ASP A 607 8.15 3.64 -8.44
N LEU A 608 8.98 3.00 -7.62
CA LEU A 608 10.21 2.34 -8.02
C LEU A 608 10.02 0.82 -8.12
N ASP A 609 8.99 0.43 -8.86
CA ASP A 609 8.67 -0.95 -9.24
C ASP A 609 9.90 -1.72 -9.73
N ILE A 610 9.91 -3.05 -9.53
CA ILE A 610 10.85 -3.94 -10.22
C ILE A 610 10.20 -4.33 -11.56
N PRO A 611 10.57 -3.69 -12.69
CA PRO A 611 9.69 -3.66 -13.86
C PRO A 611 9.95 -4.81 -14.82
N ALA A 612 11.13 -5.42 -14.78
CA ALA A 612 11.55 -6.47 -15.69
C ALA A 612 11.26 -7.87 -15.12
N PRO A 613 11.05 -8.88 -15.97
CA PRO A 613 10.92 -10.24 -15.49
C PRO A 613 12.26 -10.72 -14.94
N PRO A 614 12.29 -11.56 -13.89
CA PRO A 614 13.53 -12.16 -13.41
C PRO A 614 14.26 -12.91 -14.53
N MET A 615 15.60 -12.91 -14.50
CA MET A 615 16.42 -13.63 -15.46
C MET A 615 17.18 -14.77 -14.80
N LEU A 616 17.07 -15.97 -15.37
CA LEU A 616 17.73 -17.16 -14.83
C LEU A 616 19.09 -17.34 -15.52
N VAL A 617 20.16 -17.06 -14.79
CA VAL A 617 21.54 -17.13 -15.29
C VAL A 617 22.35 -18.24 -14.62
N SER A 618 23.34 -18.74 -15.34
CA SER A 618 24.36 -19.66 -14.81
C SER A 618 25.74 -19.21 -15.29
N PHE A 619 26.63 -18.88 -14.36
CA PHE A 619 27.95 -18.29 -14.69
C PHE A 619 29.03 -18.71 -13.70
N ASN A 620 30.29 -18.41 -14.02
CA ASN A 620 31.42 -18.71 -13.15
C ASN A 620 31.56 -17.64 -12.07
N TRP A 621 31.32 -18.02 -10.82
CA TRP A 621 31.52 -17.22 -9.62
C TRP A 621 32.67 -17.79 -8.79
N GLN A 622 33.74 -17.01 -8.61
CA GLN A 622 34.90 -17.40 -7.77
C GLN A 622 35.44 -18.82 -8.11
N GLY A 623 35.50 -19.15 -9.40
CA GLY A 623 36.00 -20.45 -9.88
C GLY A 623 34.98 -21.59 -9.85
N ARG A 624 33.72 -21.34 -9.50
CA ARG A 624 32.63 -22.34 -9.48
C ARG A 624 31.48 -21.89 -10.37
N LYS A 625 30.84 -22.82 -11.08
CA LYS A 625 29.64 -22.50 -11.87
C LYS A 625 28.40 -22.56 -10.99
N VAL A 626 27.67 -21.44 -10.87
CA VAL A 626 26.51 -21.29 -9.97
C VAL A 626 25.25 -20.87 -10.72
N ASP A 627 24.08 -21.23 -10.20
CA ASP A 627 22.77 -20.76 -10.70
C ASP A 627 22.27 -19.56 -9.87
N ALA A 628 21.90 -18.48 -10.56
CA ALA A 628 21.43 -17.25 -9.91
C ALA A 628 20.28 -16.57 -10.66
N VAL A 629 19.46 -15.81 -9.94
CA VAL A 629 18.50 -14.86 -10.50
C VAL A 629 19.19 -13.51 -10.64
N ALA A 630 19.28 -12.99 -11.88
CA ALA A 630 19.64 -11.61 -12.14
C ALA A 630 18.36 -10.78 -12.30
N GLN A 631 18.23 -9.69 -11.54
CA GLN A 631 17.08 -8.78 -11.60
C GLN A 631 17.55 -7.35 -11.86
N PHE A 632 17.02 -6.74 -12.92
CA PHE A 632 17.24 -5.32 -13.22
C PHE A 632 16.08 -4.49 -12.68
N THR A 633 16.39 -3.30 -12.14
CA THR A 633 15.43 -2.52 -11.34
C THR A 633 15.31 -1.08 -11.86
N LYS A 634 14.20 -0.40 -11.53
CA LYS A 634 13.94 1.01 -11.94
C LYS A 634 14.97 2.00 -11.40
N ILE A 635 15.59 1.68 -10.27
CA ILE A 635 16.67 2.50 -9.72
C ILE A 635 17.99 2.28 -10.45
N GLY A 636 18.09 1.30 -11.36
CA GLY A 636 19.30 1.05 -12.13
C GLY A 636 20.30 0.13 -11.45
N ASN A 637 19.83 -0.74 -10.56
CA ASN A 637 20.63 -1.77 -9.92
C ASN A 637 20.46 -3.12 -10.62
N THR A 638 21.46 -3.99 -10.46
CA THR A 638 21.36 -5.40 -10.80
C THR A 638 21.45 -6.22 -9.51
N LEU A 639 20.35 -6.83 -9.09
CA LEU A 639 20.38 -7.79 -7.98
C LEU A 639 20.82 -9.14 -8.55
N VAL A 640 21.80 -9.77 -7.90
CA VAL A 640 22.21 -11.14 -8.22
C VAL A 640 21.96 -11.98 -6.99
N LEU A 641 20.93 -12.83 -7.08
CA LEU A 641 20.41 -13.63 -5.97
C LEU A 641 20.63 -15.10 -6.27
N ASP A 642 21.02 -15.89 -5.29
CA ASP A 642 21.12 -17.33 -5.43
C ASP A 642 19.77 -17.95 -5.85
N ARG A 643 19.78 -18.88 -6.80
CA ARG A 643 18.58 -19.45 -7.42
C ARG A 643 17.60 -20.04 -6.39
N VAL A 644 18.10 -20.75 -5.36
CA VAL A 644 17.27 -21.55 -4.46
C VAL A 644 17.05 -20.88 -3.11
N THR A 645 18.00 -20.08 -2.63
CA THR A 645 17.93 -19.46 -1.30
C THR A 645 17.46 -18.00 -1.35
N GLY A 646 17.66 -17.32 -2.48
CA GLY A 646 17.40 -15.88 -2.62
C GLY A 646 18.43 -14.98 -1.92
N GLU A 647 19.49 -15.55 -1.33
CA GLU A 647 20.58 -14.77 -0.74
C GLU A 647 21.37 -14.03 -1.83
N SER A 648 21.79 -12.78 -1.57
CA SER A 648 22.52 -12.03 -2.58
C SER A 648 23.97 -12.51 -2.71
N LEU A 649 24.46 -12.64 -3.94
CA LEU A 649 25.87 -12.98 -4.22
C LEU A 649 26.83 -11.82 -3.86
N PHE A 650 26.32 -10.59 -3.77
CA PHE A 650 27.08 -9.41 -3.40
C PHE A 650 26.54 -8.83 -2.09
N PRO A 651 27.38 -8.14 -1.30
CA PRO A 651 26.89 -7.43 -0.12
C PRO A 651 25.98 -6.27 -0.56
N ILE A 652 24.80 -6.18 0.04
CA ILE A 652 23.85 -5.10 -0.24
C ILE A 652 24.01 -4.04 0.84
N ARG A 653 24.69 -2.94 0.51
CA ARG A 653 24.77 -1.76 1.36
C ARG A 653 23.41 -1.06 1.37
N LEU A 654 22.94 -0.76 2.57
CA LEU A 654 21.76 0.04 2.83
C LEU A 654 22.20 1.33 3.50
N ARG A 655 21.71 2.47 3.01
CA ARG A 655 21.98 3.78 3.61
C ARG A 655 20.75 4.28 4.34
N ARG A 656 20.98 4.95 5.47
CA ARG A 656 19.93 5.52 6.30
C ARG A 656 19.11 6.54 5.49
N ALA A 657 17.80 6.31 5.38
CA ALA A 657 16.93 7.10 4.53
C ALA A 657 16.56 8.46 5.16
N PRO A 658 16.35 9.52 4.35
CA PRO A 658 15.75 10.77 4.81
C PRO A 658 14.33 10.56 5.37
N VAL A 659 13.92 11.43 6.28
CA VAL A 659 12.59 11.37 6.91
C VAL A 659 11.56 12.15 6.10
N SER A 660 10.34 11.63 6.00
CA SER A 660 9.24 12.32 5.33
C SER A 660 8.68 13.46 6.20
N THR A 661 8.27 14.53 5.54
CA THR A 661 7.50 15.63 6.16
C THR A 661 6.01 15.55 5.86
N VAL A 662 5.57 14.57 5.06
CA VAL A 662 4.15 14.36 4.74
C VAL A 662 3.45 13.85 6.00
N PRO A 663 2.36 14.50 6.46
CA PRO A 663 1.59 14.03 7.60
C PRO A 663 1.19 12.55 7.45
N GLY A 664 1.81 11.68 8.25
CA GLY A 664 1.37 10.30 8.46
C GLY A 664 2.18 9.28 7.74
N GLU A 665 3.06 9.78 6.88
CA GLU A 665 4.04 8.98 6.21
C GLU A 665 5.22 8.76 7.14
N ARG A 666 5.74 7.52 7.13
CA ARG A 666 6.95 7.15 7.84
C ARG A 666 7.83 6.37 6.88
N THR A 667 8.95 6.96 6.50
CA THR A 667 9.92 6.28 5.63
C THR A 667 10.51 5.06 6.32
N TRP A 668 10.86 4.02 5.56
CA TRP A 668 11.65 2.94 6.14
C TRP A 668 13.05 3.45 6.57
N PRO A 669 13.64 2.96 7.68
CA PRO A 669 14.93 3.41 8.20
C PRO A 669 16.11 3.42 7.21
N TYR A 670 16.15 2.46 6.28
CA TYR A 670 17.25 2.30 5.33
C TYR A 670 16.77 1.93 3.92
N GLN A 671 17.37 2.53 2.89
CA GLN A 671 17.11 2.20 1.49
C GLN A 671 18.38 1.67 0.81
N PRO A 672 18.26 0.89 -0.27
CA PRO A 672 19.41 0.34 -0.98
C PRO A 672 20.32 1.43 -1.54
N ASP A 673 21.62 1.30 -1.26
CA ASP A 673 22.71 2.15 -1.74
C ASP A 673 23.82 1.23 -2.26
N ILE A 674 23.50 0.49 -3.32
CA ILE A 674 24.28 -0.65 -3.82
C ILE A 674 25.54 -0.16 -4.54
N ASP A 675 26.70 -0.66 -4.12
CA ASP A 675 27.96 -0.44 -4.85
C ASP A 675 28.25 -1.54 -5.88
N LEU A 676 27.88 -2.79 -5.55
CA LEU A 676 28.10 -3.97 -6.38
C LEU A 676 26.86 -4.88 -6.41
N PRO A 677 26.43 -5.36 -7.59
CA PRO A 677 26.88 -4.91 -8.91
C PRO A 677 26.72 -3.40 -9.13
N GLN A 678 27.66 -2.80 -9.86
CA GLN A 678 27.73 -1.36 -10.09
C GLN A 678 26.41 -0.88 -10.71
N PRO A 679 25.78 0.16 -10.14
CA PRO A 679 24.58 0.73 -10.72
C PRO A 679 24.85 1.22 -12.15
N PHE A 680 23.95 0.91 -13.07
CA PHE A 680 24.08 1.27 -14.49
C PHE A 680 23.29 2.52 -14.85
N ALA A 681 22.60 3.13 -13.89
CA ALA A 681 21.88 4.40 -14.04
C ALA A 681 22.21 5.39 -12.92
N ARG A 682 21.89 6.68 -13.12
CA ARG A 682 22.01 7.71 -12.08
C ARG A 682 21.08 7.41 -10.90
N GLN A 683 21.66 7.34 -9.70
CA GLN A 683 20.96 6.98 -8.46
C GLN A 683 20.25 8.17 -7.77
N GLN A 684 20.65 9.41 -8.08
CA GLN A 684 20.08 10.62 -7.51
C GLN A 684 20.21 11.78 -8.48
N PHE A 685 19.32 12.76 -8.37
CA PHE A 685 19.41 14.02 -9.10
C PHE A 685 20.14 15.08 -8.25
N THR A 686 21.08 15.79 -8.87
CA THR A 686 21.87 16.87 -8.28
C THR A 686 21.93 18.07 -9.23
N LEU A 687 22.38 19.23 -8.73
CA LEU A 687 22.55 20.40 -9.59
C LEU A 687 23.66 20.22 -10.65
N ASP A 688 24.63 19.34 -10.41
CA ASP A 688 25.68 19.03 -11.37
C ASP A 688 25.12 18.30 -12.60
N ASP A 689 23.95 17.66 -12.46
CA ASP A 689 23.26 16.99 -13.55
C ASP A 689 22.56 17.97 -14.48
N VAL A 690 22.29 19.22 -14.08
CA VAL A 690 21.49 20.18 -14.86
C VAL A 690 22.13 20.42 -16.24
N THR A 691 21.29 20.41 -17.28
CA THR A 691 21.72 20.61 -18.67
C THR A 691 22.56 21.89 -18.82
N ASP A 692 23.63 21.80 -19.60
CA ASP A 692 24.49 22.90 -20.03
C ASP A 692 24.46 23.09 -21.57
N ARG A 693 23.46 22.51 -22.24
CA ARG A 693 23.29 22.53 -23.70
C ARG A 693 23.25 23.96 -24.26
N THR A 694 22.48 24.85 -23.62
CA THR A 694 22.46 26.29 -23.91
C THR A 694 22.25 27.07 -22.61
N GLU A 695 22.58 28.37 -22.61
CA GLU A 695 22.30 29.25 -21.46
C GLU A 695 20.79 29.32 -21.15
N ASN A 696 19.93 29.32 -22.18
CA ASN A 696 18.48 29.34 -22.03
C ASN A 696 17.95 28.03 -21.43
N ALA A 697 18.44 26.88 -21.91
CA ALA A 697 18.09 25.56 -21.40
C ALA A 697 18.45 25.45 -19.92
N HIS A 698 19.67 25.84 -19.56
CA HIS A 698 20.13 25.86 -18.17
C HIS A 698 19.25 26.78 -17.31
N ALA A 699 19.03 28.02 -17.73
CA ALA A 699 18.20 28.99 -16.99
C ALA A 699 16.75 28.51 -16.84
N HIS A 700 16.19 27.85 -17.85
CA HIS A 700 14.85 27.29 -17.83
C HIS A 700 14.71 26.19 -16.78
N VAL A 701 15.64 25.24 -16.76
CA VAL A 701 15.66 24.15 -15.76
C VAL A 701 15.88 24.70 -14.36
N MET A 702 16.82 25.63 -14.19
CA MET A 702 17.08 26.28 -12.89
C MET A 702 15.85 27.02 -12.35
N LYS A 703 15.04 27.62 -13.23
CA LYS A 703 13.76 28.24 -12.83
C LYS A 703 12.76 27.21 -12.29
N GLN A 704 12.68 26.01 -12.89
CA GLN A 704 11.83 24.93 -12.37
C GLN A 704 12.35 24.41 -11.01
N LEU A 705 13.68 24.37 -10.84
CA LEU A 705 14.33 23.89 -9.62
C LEU A 705 14.37 24.91 -8.47
N ALA A 706 14.06 26.19 -8.72
CA ALA A 706 14.21 27.27 -7.75
C ALA A 706 13.48 27.04 -6.41
N ASN A 707 12.36 26.30 -6.44
CA ASN A 707 11.63 25.86 -5.24
C ASN A 707 11.51 24.33 -5.14
N ALA A 708 12.32 23.57 -5.86
CA ALA A 708 12.30 22.11 -5.78
C ALA A 708 13.17 21.58 -4.63
N SER A 709 12.87 20.37 -4.16
CA SER A 709 13.81 19.54 -3.42
C SER A 709 14.36 18.43 -4.31
N TYR A 710 15.53 17.88 -4.01
CA TYR A 710 16.13 16.78 -4.74
C TYR A 710 17.20 16.10 -3.86
N GLY A 711 17.58 14.88 -4.23
CA GLY A 711 18.60 14.10 -3.56
C GLY A 711 18.29 12.61 -3.56
N TRP A 712 19.20 11.84 -2.97
CA TRP A 712 19.04 10.39 -2.81
C TRP A 712 17.80 10.05 -1.97
N TYR A 713 16.85 9.30 -2.57
CA TYR A 713 15.56 8.94 -1.97
C TYR A 713 14.82 10.10 -1.28
N GLN A 714 14.86 11.30 -1.87
CA GLN A 714 14.17 12.46 -1.32
C GLN A 714 12.65 12.18 -1.24
N PRO A 715 12.03 12.16 -0.03
CA PRO A 715 10.59 11.98 0.10
C PRO A 715 9.85 13.19 -0.45
N MET A 716 8.58 12.99 -0.78
CA MET A 716 7.71 14.07 -1.21
C MET A 716 7.50 15.09 -0.10
N ILE A 717 7.21 16.33 -0.50
CA ILE A 717 6.90 17.44 0.40
C ILE A 717 5.60 18.07 -0.11
N GLU A 718 4.63 18.25 0.79
CA GLU A 718 3.34 18.81 0.43
C GLU A 718 3.50 20.18 -0.26
N ASN A 719 2.92 20.33 -1.44
CA ASN A 719 2.93 21.52 -2.30
C ASN A 719 4.33 22.00 -2.74
N LYS A 720 5.36 21.16 -2.66
CA LYS A 720 6.71 21.46 -3.14
C LYS A 720 7.16 20.44 -4.20
N PRO A 721 7.68 20.90 -5.36
CA PRO A 721 8.22 19.98 -6.35
C PRO A 721 9.43 19.20 -5.83
N VAL A 722 9.58 17.96 -6.26
CA VAL A 722 10.72 17.09 -5.95
C VAL A 722 11.27 16.52 -7.25
N ALA A 723 12.55 16.82 -7.53
CA ALA A 723 13.26 16.33 -8.70
C ALA A 723 14.01 15.03 -8.42
N LEU A 724 13.77 14.00 -9.25
CA LEU A 724 14.19 12.61 -9.03
C LEU A 724 14.52 11.91 -10.35
N TYR A 725 15.29 10.82 -10.26
CA TYR A 725 15.38 9.79 -11.30
C TYR A 725 14.54 8.57 -10.92
N GLY A 726 14.23 7.70 -11.89
CA GLY A 726 13.71 6.35 -11.60
C GLY A 726 12.31 6.00 -12.12
N PHE A 727 11.44 6.94 -12.50
CA PHE A 727 10.05 6.58 -12.91
C PHE A 727 9.94 5.84 -14.24
N HIS A 728 10.80 6.17 -15.19
CA HIS A 728 11.14 5.31 -16.32
C HIS A 728 12.64 5.02 -16.32
N GLY A 729 13.29 5.14 -15.16
CA GLY A 729 14.75 5.13 -15.01
C GLY A 729 15.30 3.73 -14.83
N GLY A 730 16.63 3.60 -14.80
CA GLY A 730 17.24 2.27 -14.65
C GLY A 730 16.88 1.40 -15.83
N ALA A 731 16.44 0.16 -15.59
CA ALA A 731 15.89 -0.71 -16.63
C ALA A 731 14.36 -0.59 -16.68
N GLU A 732 13.79 -0.71 -17.88
CA GLU A 732 12.34 -0.80 -18.09
C GLU A 732 11.86 -2.26 -18.18
N TRP A 733 10.57 -2.47 -18.50
CA TRP A 733 9.92 -3.79 -18.52
C TRP A 733 10.60 -4.87 -19.37
N THR A 734 11.41 -4.46 -20.33
CA THR A 734 12.17 -5.38 -21.16
C THR A 734 13.30 -6.04 -20.37
N GLY A 735 13.97 -5.34 -19.45
CA GLY A 735 15.18 -5.81 -18.77
C GLY A 735 16.37 -5.98 -19.71
N GLY A 736 17.32 -6.86 -19.35
CA GLY A 736 18.52 -7.15 -20.15
C GLY A 736 18.52 -8.50 -20.86
N CYS A 737 19.61 -8.83 -21.56
CA CYS A 737 19.93 -10.18 -22.03
C CYS A 737 21.23 -10.70 -21.38
N PHE A 738 21.49 -12.00 -21.46
CA PHE A 738 22.64 -12.66 -20.84
C PHE A 738 23.39 -13.52 -21.83
N ASP A 739 24.72 -13.45 -21.82
CA ASP A 739 25.58 -14.35 -22.58
C ASP A 739 26.18 -15.44 -21.66
N PRO A 740 25.71 -16.71 -21.77
CA PRO A 740 26.20 -17.80 -20.95
C PRO A 740 27.67 -18.17 -21.21
N ASN A 741 28.27 -17.74 -22.32
CA ASN A 741 29.67 -18.03 -22.63
C ASN A 741 30.62 -17.10 -21.88
N THR A 742 30.21 -15.85 -21.67
CA THR A 742 31.05 -14.83 -21.03
C THR A 742 30.63 -14.53 -19.59
N GLY A 743 29.40 -14.87 -19.19
CA GLY A 743 28.87 -14.52 -17.87
C GLY A 743 28.45 -13.04 -17.76
N ARG A 744 28.29 -12.36 -18.90
CA ARG A 744 27.94 -10.94 -18.98
C ARG A 744 26.46 -10.74 -19.25
N VAL A 745 25.91 -9.66 -18.69
CA VAL A 745 24.58 -9.17 -19.00
C VAL A 745 24.64 -7.84 -19.73
N TYR A 746 23.65 -7.60 -20.59
CA TYR A 746 23.50 -6.37 -21.35
C TYR A 746 22.14 -5.77 -21.08
N VAL A 747 22.08 -4.50 -20.67
CA VAL A 747 20.84 -3.86 -20.23
C VAL A 747 20.76 -2.43 -20.76
N SER A 748 19.63 -2.08 -21.35
CA SER A 748 19.34 -0.70 -21.73
C SER A 748 18.86 0.09 -20.53
N SER A 749 19.13 1.39 -20.51
CA SER A 749 18.76 2.24 -19.39
C SER A 749 18.42 3.68 -19.75
N ASN A 750 17.59 4.31 -18.93
CA ASN A 750 17.20 5.71 -19.02
C ASN A 750 17.78 6.54 -17.87
N HIS A 751 18.17 7.77 -18.20
CA HIS A 751 18.76 8.78 -17.30
C HIS A 751 17.94 10.09 -17.36
N VAL A 752 16.61 9.98 -17.46
CA VAL A 752 15.70 11.14 -17.59
C VAL A 752 15.16 11.57 -16.22
N PRO A 753 15.32 12.84 -15.83
CA PRO A 753 14.83 13.35 -14.55
C PRO A 753 13.35 13.76 -14.63
N TRP A 754 12.68 13.70 -13.49
CA TRP A 754 11.27 14.01 -13.31
C TRP A 754 11.08 15.00 -12.16
N ILE A 755 9.97 15.74 -12.12
CA ILE A 755 9.71 16.79 -11.12
C ILE A 755 8.27 16.73 -10.55
N VAL A 756 8.04 15.82 -9.62
CA VAL A 756 6.70 15.53 -9.07
C VAL A 756 6.35 16.47 -7.93
N THR A 757 5.09 16.85 -7.83
CA THR A 757 4.54 17.62 -6.70
C THR A 757 3.38 16.86 -6.09
N LEU A 758 3.45 16.63 -4.78
CA LEU A 758 2.38 16.03 -3.98
C LEU A 758 1.50 17.14 -3.37
N PHE A 759 0.19 16.96 -3.35
CA PHE A 759 -0.76 17.92 -2.77
C PHE A 759 -2.03 17.23 -2.31
N ARG A 760 -2.85 17.92 -1.52
CA ARG A 760 -4.13 17.39 -1.05
C ARG A 760 -5.21 17.47 -2.13
N PRO A 761 -6.14 16.50 -2.20
CA PRO A 761 -7.31 16.56 -3.07
C PRO A 761 -8.31 17.63 -2.58
N ASP A 762 -9.47 17.73 -3.23
CA ASP A 762 -10.52 18.66 -2.85
C ASP A 762 -11.11 18.34 -1.46
N ASP A 763 -11.49 19.36 -0.67
CA ASP A 763 -12.14 19.18 0.64
C ASP A 763 -13.60 18.69 0.55
N VAL A 764 -14.19 18.84 -0.64
CA VAL A 764 -15.59 18.58 -0.90
C VAL A 764 -15.68 17.67 -2.11
N VAL A 765 -16.58 16.69 -2.05
CA VAL A 765 -17.00 15.91 -3.20
C VAL A 765 -18.46 16.21 -3.51
N ARG A 766 -18.81 16.12 -4.79
CA ARG A 766 -20.19 16.29 -5.26
C ARG A 766 -20.95 14.99 -5.06
N ASP A 767 -22.19 15.06 -4.58
CA ASP A 767 -23.09 13.89 -4.58
C ASP A 767 -23.21 13.35 -6.02
N PRO A 768 -22.84 12.08 -6.28
CA PRO A 768 -22.88 11.52 -7.63
C PRO A 768 -24.29 11.49 -8.23
N ASN A 769 -25.34 11.59 -7.41
CA ASN A 769 -26.72 11.64 -7.87
C ASN A 769 -27.22 13.06 -8.15
N ALA A 770 -26.42 14.10 -7.91
CA ALA A 770 -26.82 15.48 -8.16
C ALA A 770 -26.86 15.79 -9.68
N PRO A 771 -27.89 16.48 -10.20
CA PRO A 771 -27.99 16.81 -11.62
C PRO A 771 -26.77 17.59 -12.12
N PRO A 772 -26.14 17.26 -13.27
CA PRO A 772 -24.90 17.89 -13.70
C PRO A 772 -25.04 19.41 -13.89
N THR A 773 -24.10 20.18 -13.36
CA THR A 773 -24.05 21.64 -13.56
C THR A 773 -23.67 21.98 -15.00
N LYS A 774 -23.84 23.26 -15.39
CA LYS A 774 -23.39 23.72 -16.72
C LYS A 774 -21.88 23.50 -16.90
N GLY A 775 -21.09 23.74 -15.84
CA GLY A 775 -19.65 23.48 -15.84
C GLY A 775 -19.31 21.99 -15.99
N GLN A 776 -20.03 21.11 -15.29
CA GLN A 776 -19.85 19.66 -15.43
C GLN A 776 -20.13 19.17 -16.85
N GLN A 777 -21.21 19.65 -17.49
CA GLN A 777 -21.54 19.29 -18.87
C GLN A 777 -20.45 19.74 -19.85
N LEU A 778 -19.91 20.94 -19.66
CA LEU A 778 -18.79 21.44 -20.46
C LEU A 778 -17.52 20.60 -20.22
N TYR A 779 -17.28 20.16 -18.99
CA TYR A 779 -16.16 19.29 -18.66
C TYR A 779 -16.29 17.92 -19.32
N GLU A 780 -17.46 17.28 -19.23
CA GLU A 780 -17.74 15.99 -19.85
C GLU A 780 -17.58 16.04 -21.38
N ALA A 781 -17.99 17.15 -22.00
CA ALA A 781 -17.87 17.36 -23.44
C ALA A 781 -16.43 17.61 -23.92
N ASN A 782 -15.60 18.30 -23.13
CA ASN A 782 -14.32 18.84 -23.61
C ASN A 782 -13.08 18.27 -22.92
N CYS A 783 -13.17 17.91 -21.64
CA CYS A 783 -12.01 17.64 -20.77
C CYS A 783 -11.95 16.19 -20.29
N LEU A 784 -13.09 15.49 -20.19
CA LEU A 784 -13.20 14.15 -19.59
C LEU A 784 -12.28 13.12 -20.23
N ARG A 785 -12.04 13.20 -21.55
CA ARG A 785 -11.16 12.27 -22.27
C ARG A 785 -9.73 12.24 -21.71
N CYS A 786 -9.22 13.37 -21.23
CA CYS A 786 -7.86 13.48 -20.71
C CYS A 786 -7.82 13.43 -19.19
N HIS A 787 -8.84 13.96 -18.51
CA HIS A 787 -8.83 14.14 -17.06
C HIS A 787 -9.69 13.14 -16.29
N GLY A 788 -10.44 12.27 -16.98
CA GLY A 788 -11.29 11.25 -16.37
C GLY A 788 -12.59 11.78 -15.78
N PRO A 789 -13.59 10.92 -15.53
CA PRO A 789 -14.86 11.35 -14.93
C PRO A 789 -14.73 11.85 -13.49
N ASP A 790 -13.67 11.43 -12.79
CA ASP A 790 -13.35 11.71 -11.39
C ASP A 790 -12.27 12.81 -11.21
N ARG A 791 -11.80 13.40 -12.32
CA ARG A 791 -10.71 14.40 -12.37
C ARG A 791 -9.36 13.88 -11.89
N TYR A 792 -9.12 12.56 -11.83
CA TYR A 792 -7.81 12.00 -11.44
C TYR A 792 -6.75 12.06 -12.56
N GLY A 793 -7.13 12.37 -13.79
CA GLY A 793 -6.22 12.26 -14.93
C GLY A 793 -6.27 10.86 -15.54
N VAL A 794 -5.95 10.77 -16.83
CA VAL A 794 -5.82 9.50 -17.57
C VAL A 794 -4.41 9.39 -18.14
N GLY A 795 -3.69 8.33 -17.76
CA GLY A 795 -2.32 8.10 -18.21
C GLY A 795 -1.35 9.15 -17.66
N THR A 796 -0.71 9.92 -18.55
CA THR A 796 0.22 11.00 -18.18
C THR A 796 -0.47 12.35 -17.98
N ASN A 797 -1.79 12.44 -18.23
CA ASN A 797 -2.53 13.68 -18.04
C ASN A 797 -2.74 13.96 -16.54
N PRO A 798 -2.52 15.19 -16.06
CA PRO A 798 -2.53 15.49 -14.63
C PRO A 798 -3.95 15.51 -14.04
N PRO A 799 -4.10 15.27 -12.72
CA PRO A 799 -5.38 15.44 -12.04
C PRO A 799 -5.77 16.92 -11.92
N LEU A 800 -7.08 17.15 -11.96
CA LEU A 800 -7.71 18.45 -11.70
C LEU A 800 -8.31 18.53 -10.29
N GLN A 801 -8.17 17.49 -9.47
CA GLN A 801 -8.48 17.60 -8.04
C GLN A 801 -7.51 18.56 -7.34
N GLY A 802 -8.01 19.30 -6.35
CA GLY A 802 -7.27 20.30 -5.60
C GLY A 802 -6.80 21.48 -6.45
N LEU A 803 -7.33 21.67 -7.68
CA LEU A 803 -6.85 22.71 -8.60
C LEU A 803 -7.03 24.11 -8.01
N ASN A 804 -8.11 24.33 -7.25
CA ASN A 804 -8.41 25.57 -6.54
C ASN A 804 -7.35 25.95 -5.47
N ARG A 805 -6.54 25.00 -5.03
CA ARG A 805 -5.41 25.24 -4.11
C ARG A 805 -4.11 25.58 -4.82
N ARG A 806 -4.03 25.29 -6.12
CA ARG A 806 -2.78 25.32 -6.89
C ARG A 806 -2.73 26.45 -7.90
N LEU A 807 -3.87 26.81 -8.50
CA LEU A 807 -3.95 27.81 -9.57
C LEU A 807 -5.05 28.83 -9.28
N LYS A 808 -4.87 30.04 -9.83
CA LYS A 808 -5.89 31.09 -9.81
C LYS A 808 -6.79 30.99 -11.05
N ASP A 809 -7.97 31.61 -10.99
CA ASP A 809 -8.95 31.65 -12.08
C ASP A 809 -8.32 32.07 -13.42
N ASP A 810 -7.50 33.13 -13.41
CA ASP A 810 -6.87 33.63 -14.64
C ASP A 810 -5.83 32.66 -15.21
N ASP A 811 -5.12 31.91 -14.36
CA ASP A 811 -4.18 30.88 -14.81
C ASP A 811 -4.92 29.75 -15.52
N VAL A 812 -6.03 29.29 -14.93
CA VAL A 812 -6.88 28.23 -15.49
C VAL A 812 -7.57 28.71 -16.77
N ARG A 813 -8.10 29.94 -16.78
CA ARG A 813 -8.68 30.56 -17.97
C ARG A 813 -7.70 30.60 -19.12
N ASN A 814 -6.47 31.07 -18.86
CA ASN A 814 -5.43 31.16 -19.88
C ASN A 814 -5.05 29.77 -20.41
N GLN A 815 -4.96 28.75 -19.55
CA GLN A 815 -4.69 27.38 -19.98
C GLN A 815 -5.83 26.78 -20.81
N ILE A 816 -7.10 27.04 -20.46
CA ILE A 816 -8.25 26.59 -21.26
C ILE A 816 -8.24 27.28 -22.63
N LYS A 817 -8.09 28.61 -22.67
CA LYS A 817 -8.13 29.38 -23.91
C LYS A 817 -6.97 29.07 -24.84
N ASN A 818 -5.76 28.92 -24.30
CA ASN A 818 -4.54 28.82 -25.11
C ASN A 818 -3.97 27.40 -25.20
N GLY A 819 -4.46 26.46 -24.40
CA GLY A 819 -3.83 25.16 -24.22
C GLY A 819 -2.55 25.25 -23.38
N LYS A 820 -1.97 24.09 -23.06
CA LYS A 820 -0.67 23.97 -22.39
C LYS A 820 -0.06 22.60 -22.65
N ASN A 821 1.15 22.56 -23.21
CA ASN A 821 1.80 21.31 -23.63
C ASN A 821 0.88 20.52 -24.58
N LEU A 822 0.54 19.27 -24.23
CA LEU A 822 -0.38 18.42 -24.99
C LEU A 822 -1.87 18.79 -24.79
N MET A 823 -2.20 19.69 -23.85
CA MET A 823 -3.58 20.16 -23.66
C MET A 823 -3.94 21.11 -24.82
N PRO A 824 -4.97 20.77 -25.63
CA PRO A 824 -5.39 21.61 -26.75
C PRO A 824 -5.98 22.94 -26.28
N SER A 825 -5.97 23.93 -27.16
CA SER A 825 -6.68 25.19 -26.97
C SER A 825 -8.18 24.99 -27.14
N PHE A 826 -8.96 25.57 -26.22
CA PHE A 826 -10.41 25.69 -26.29
C PHE A 826 -10.83 27.15 -26.50
N ALA A 827 -10.12 27.86 -27.39
CA ALA A 827 -10.38 29.28 -27.69
C ALA A 827 -11.81 29.56 -28.18
N THR A 828 -12.50 28.53 -28.70
CA THR A 828 -13.90 28.61 -29.16
C THR A 828 -14.92 28.69 -28.03
N LEU A 829 -14.56 28.33 -26.80
CA LEU A 829 -15.44 28.50 -25.64
C LEU A 829 -15.61 29.99 -25.32
N THR A 830 -16.85 30.41 -25.10
CA THR A 830 -17.17 31.78 -24.64
C THR A 830 -16.62 32.03 -23.24
N ASP A 831 -16.43 33.29 -22.84
CA ASP A 831 -15.92 33.59 -21.50
C ASP A 831 -16.87 33.13 -20.38
N GLU A 832 -18.18 33.11 -20.66
CA GLU A 832 -19.21 32.58 -19.78
C GLU A 832 -19.09 31.06 -19.61
N GLU A 833 -18.82 30.32 -20.68
CA GLU A 833 -18.57 28.87 -20.63
C GLU A 833 -17.27 28.55 -19.90
N VAL A 834 -16.20 29.32 -20.17
CA VAL A 834 -14.94 29.15 -19.44
C VAL A 834 -15.13 29.44 -17.95
N ASN A 835 -15.92 30.45 -17.58
CA ASN A 835 -16.28 30.71 -16.18
C ASN A 835 -17.03 29.53 -15.57
N ALA A 836 -18.07 29.02 -16.24
CA ALA A 836 -18.81 27.87 -15.74
C ALA A 836 -17.89 26.64 -15.54
N LEU A 837 -16.93 26.42 -16.44
CA LEU A 837 -15.94 25.36 -16.31
C LEU A 837 -15.03 25.57 -15.09
N ILE A 838 -14.53 26.78 -14.87
CA ILE A 838 -13.70 27.11 -13.70
C ILE A 838 -14.49 26.89 -12.40
N GLU A 839 -15.75 27.34 -12.34
CA GLU A 839 -16.59 27.14 -11.17
C GLU A 839 -16.81 25.66 -10.85
N PHE A 840 -16.96 24.80 -11.87
CA PHE A 840 -16.99 23.34 -11.71
C PHE A 840 -15.65 22.77 -11.25
N LEU A 841 -14.55 23.14 -11.91
CA LEU A 841 -13.22 22.63 -11.59
C LEU A 841 -12.78 23.00 -10.17
N PHE A 842 -13.26 24.14 -9.66
CA PHE A 842 -13.02 24.63 -8.31
C PHE A 842 -14.12 24.26 -7.31
N LEU A 843 -15.12 23.49 -7.74
CA LEU A 843 -16.26 23.03 -6.95
C LEU A 843 -17.09 24.15 -6.30
N ARG A 844 -17.08 25.33 -6.90
CA ARG A 844 -17.84 26.51 -6.46
C ARG A 844 -19.29 26.49 -6.94
N ASP A 845 -19.59 25.70 -7.98
CA ASP A 845 -20.93 25.52 -8.53
C ASP A 845 -21.75 24.40 -7.87
N VAL A 846 -21.18 23.70 -6.88
CA VAL A 846 -21.86 22.62 -6.17
C VAL A 846 -22.88 23.22 -5.18
N PRO A 847 -24.19 22.94 -5.32
CA PRO A 847 -25.19 23.39 -4.35
C PRO A 847 -24.91 22.81 -2.97
N GLU A 848 -25.17 23.57 -1.90
CA GLU A 848 -24.88 23.14 -0.53
C GLU A 848 -25.54 21.80 -0.16
N SER A 849 -26.74 21.52 -0.67
CA SER A 849 -27.45 20.24 -0.50
C SER A 849 -26.76 19.05 -1.17
N ALA A 850 -25.94 19.31 -2.19
CA ALA A 850 -25.20 18.32 -2.96
C ALA A 850 -23.71 18.26 -2.59
N LYS A 851 -23.22 19.14 -1.70
CA LYS A 851 -21.89 19.04 -1.13
C LYS A 851 -21.83 17.87 -0.16
N ARG A 852 -20.78 17.08 -0.25
CA ARG A 852 -20.42 16.05 0.72
C ARG A 852 -18.98 16.36 1.17
N PRO A 853 -18.67 16.30 2.46
CA PRO A 853 -17.28 16.38 2.89
C PRO A 853 -16.48 15.25 2.21
N ALA A 854 -15.31 15.56 1.65
CA ALA A 854 -14.39 14.54 1.20
C ALA A 854 -13.91 13.77 2.44
N ALA A 855 -14.42 12.55 2.65
CA ALA A 855 -14.14 11.65 3.78
C ALA A 855 -13.30 12.27 4.92
N THR A 856 -13.95 13.03 5.82
CA THR A 856 -13.27 13.84 6.85
C THR A 856 -13.03 13.08 8.17
N GLY A 857 -12.54 11.85 8.09
CA GLY A 857 -12.19 11.07 9.28
C GLY A 857 -11.07 10.09 8.99
N GLY A 858 -9.82 10.49 9.25
CA GLY A 858 -8.65 9.63 9.08
C GLY A 858 -7.37 10.36 8.65
N VAL A 859 -6.34 9.58 8.29
CA VAL A 859 -5.05 10.09 7.77
C VAL A 859 -5.29 10.92 6.49
N PRO A 860 -4.67 12.11 6.33
CA PRO A 860 -4.88 12.97 5.15
C PRO A 860 -4.63 12.23 3.83
N ARG A 861 -5.53 12.36 2.86
CA ARG A 861 -5.29 11.84 1.51
C ARG A 861 -4.43 12.82 0.70
N PHE A 862 -3.63 12.29 -0.20
CA PHE A 862 -2.81 13.06 -1.12
C PHE A 862 -2.99 12.56 -2.55
N THR A 863 -2.70 13.43 -3.51
CA THR A 863 -2.58 13.14 -4.94
C THR A 863 -1.37 13.90 -5.49
N HIS A 864 -1.01 13.67 -6.75
CA HIS A 864 0.20 14.24 -7.37
C HIS A 864 -0.07 14.77 -8.77
N ASN A 865 0.80 15.65 -9.29
CA ASN A 865 0.63 16.27 -10.62
C ASN A 865 0.94 15.33 -11.81
N GLY A 866 0.76 14.01 -11.65
CA GLY A 866 1.16 13.00 -12.63
C GLY A 866 2.67 12.75 -12.59
N TYR A 867 3.24 12.48 -13.77
CA TYR A 867 4.67 12.22 -13.97
C TYR A 867 5.23 13.27 -14.95
N PRO A 868 5.45 14.52 -14.54
CA PRO A 868 6.11 15.50 -15.40
C PRO A 868 7.62 15.25 -15.48
N ARG A 869 8.16 15.21 -16.70
CA ARG A 869 9.60 15.24 -16.91
C ARG A 869 10.15 16.62 -16.53
N LEU A 870 11.34 16.65 -15.94
CA LEU A 870 12.11 17.88 -15.84
C LEU A 870 12.76 18.08 -17.22
N SER A 871 12.25 19.05 -17.98
CA SER A 871 12.69 19.32 -19.35
C SER A 871 13.26 20.73 -19.48
N ASP A 872 14.10 20.95 -20.49
CA ASP A 872 14.55 22.28 -20.89
C ASP A 872 13.48 23.05 -21.69
N ASP A 873 13.82 24.25 -22.16
CA ASP A 873 12.92 25.13 -22.91
C ASP A 873 12.49 24.60 -24.28
N GLU A 874 13.22 23.63 -24.84
CA GLU A 874 12.93 22.97 -26.12
C GLU A 874 12.30 21.57 -25.92
N GLY A 875 12.13 21.13 -24.68
CA GLY A 875 11.48 19.87 -24.33
C GLY A 875 12.42 18.67 -24.17
N TYR A 876 13.74 18.85 -24.31
CA TYR A 876 14.73 17.79 -24.04
C TYR A 876 14.87 17.55 -22.54
N PRO A 877 15.44 16.40 -22.11
CA PRO A 877 15.65 16.14 -20.69
C PRO A 877 16.50 17.24 -20.04
N GLY A 878 16.05 17.76 -18.90
CA GLY A 878 16.67 18.87 -18.17
C GLY A 878 17.99 18.52 -17.47
N CYS A 879 18.68 17.49 -17.93
CA CYS A 879 19.98 17.08 -17.43
C CYS A 879 21.01 16.98 -18.55
N LYS A 880 22.28 16.73 -18.23
CA LYS A 880 23.32 16.45 -19.22
C LYS A 880 23.18 15.04 -19.78
N PRO A 881 23.54 14.78 -21.06
CA PRO A 881 23.59 13.43 -21.62
C PRO A 881 24.65 12.54 -20.92
N PRO A 882 24.60 11.21 -21.10
CA PRO A 882 23.66 10.47 -21.94
C PRO A 882 22.26 10.37 -21.32
N TYR A 883 21.22 10.55 -22.13
CA TYR A 883 19.81 10.42 -21.71
C TYR A 883 19.32 8.97 -21.65
N GLY A 884 19.96 8.10 -22.44
CA GLY A 884 19.77 6.67 -22.42
C GLY A 884 21.02 5.94 -22.85
N THR A 885 21.20 4.72 -22.37
CA THR A 885 22.45 3.95 -22.51
C THR A 885 22.17 2.48 -22.78
N LEU A 886 23.13 1.80 -23.40
CA LEU A 886 23.29 0.35 -23.37
C LEU A 886 24.52 0.04 -22.50
N ASN A 887 24.38 -0.93 -21.61
CA ASN A 887 25.34 -1.22 -20.56
C ASN A 887 25.74 -2.69 -20.60
N CYS A 888 27.02 -2.99 -20.35
CA CYS A 888 27.50 -4.35 -20.12
C CYS A 888 28.02 -4.49 -18.69
N ILE A 889 27.53 -5.50 -17.99
CA ILE A 889 27.95 -5.82 -16.62
C ILE A 889 28.48 -7.24 -16.61
N ASP A 890 29.67 -7.43 -16.06
CA ASP A 890 30.22 -8.76 -15.76
C ASP A 890 29.65 -9.26 -14.43
N LEU A 891 28.84 -10.32 -14.44
CA LEU A 891 28.18 -10.80 -13.22
C LEU A 891 29.16 -11.38 -12.20
N ALA A 892 30.34 -11.85 -12.64
CA ALA A 892 31.35 -12.43 -11.75
C ALA A 892 32.03 -11.38 -10.86
N SER A 893 32.31 -10.20 -11.41
CA SER A 893 32.90 -9.08 -10.65
C SER A 893 31.86 -8.06 -10.16
N GLY A 894 30.67 -8.06 -10.76
CA GLY A 894 29.64 -7.05 -10.55
C GLY A 894 30.01 -5.70 -11.16
N LYS A 895 31.00 -5.61 -12.05
CA LYS A 895 31.47 -4.33 -12.60
C LYS A 895 30.90 -4.06 -13.98
N LEU A 896 30.69 -2.78 -14.27
CA LEU A 896 30.47 -2.31 -15.63
C LEU A 896 31.73 -2.56 -16.46
N VAL A 897 31.58 -3.25 -17.58
CA VAL A 897 32.64 -3.47 -18.58
C VAL A 897 32.69 -2.28 -19.54
N TRP A 898 31.53 -1.84 -20.00
CA TRP A 898 31.35 -0.65 -20.83
C TRP A 898 29.92 -0.10 -20.68
N GLN A 899 29.76 1.17 -21.01
CA GLN A 899 28.48 1.87 -21.09
C GLN A 899 28.56 2.83 -22.29
N VAL A 900 27.58 2.74 -23.20
CA VAL A 900 27.53 3.56 -24.43
C VAL A 900 26.15 4.21 -24.57
N PRO A 901 26.04 5.40 -25.18
CA PRO A 901 24.75 6.01 -25.46
C PRO A 901 23.88 5.12 -26.37
N LEU A 902 22.58 5.01 -26.05
CA LEU A 902 21.62 4.27 -26.86
C LEU A 902 20.65 5.24 -27.53
N GLY A 903 20.77 5.32 -28.85
CA GLY A 903 19.95 6.17 -29.70
C GLY A 903 20.31 7.66 -29.63
N ILE A 904 19.56 8.46 -30.38
CA ILE A 904 19.75 9.91 -30.49
C ILE A 904 18.41 10.64 -30.53
N TYR A 905 18.44 11.94 -30.23
CA TYR A 905 17.40 12.87 -30.67
C TYR A 905 17.80 13.43 -32.05
N PRO A 906 17.08 13.11 -33.15
CA PRO A 906 17.49 13.49 -34.51
C PRO A 906 17.77 14.98 -34.69
N ASP A 907 16.98 15.83 -34.05
CA ASP A 907 17.15 17.28 -34.12
C ASP A 907 18.44 17.75 -33.44
N LEU A 908 18.85 17.15 -32.32
CA LEU A 908 20.13 17.49 -31.67
C LEU A 908 21.32 17.00 -32.49
N ALA A 909 21.21 15.80 -33.08
CA ALA A 909 22.23 15.26 -33.98
C ALA A 909 22.42 16.15 -35.22
N PHE A 910 21.34 16.73 -35.76
CA PHE A 910 21.41 17.69 -36.86
C PHE A 910 22.27 18.93 -36.51
N TRP A 911 22.26 19.37 -35.25
CA TRP A 911 23.08 20.47 -34.76
C TRP A 911 24.49 20.06 -34.27
N GLY A 912 24.86 18.79 -34.44
CA GLY A 912 26.20 18.26 -34.14
C GLY A 912 26.34 17.58 -32.78
N ASP A 913 25.24 17.32 -32.05
CA ASP A 913 25.23 16.58 -30.79
C ASP A 913 24.63 15.17 -30.99
N ASP A 914 25.40 14.31 -31.64
CA ASP A 914 24.99 12.97 -32.08
C ASP A 914 25.31 11.85 -31.08
N ASN A 915 25.86 12.19 -29.90
CA ASN A 915 26.25 11.24 -28.86
C ASN A 915 25.47 11.44 -27.55
N THR A 916 24.21 11.85 -27.66
CA THR A 916 23.35 12.22 -26.54
C THR A 916 22.67 11.05 -25.84
N GLY A 917 22.53 9.91 -26.51
CA GLY A 917 21.56 8.90 -26.08
C GLY A 917 20.12 9.43 -26.22
N ALA A 918 19.13 8.55 -26.04
CA ALA A 918 17.74 8.97 -25.94
C ALA A 918 16.98 8.10 -24.94
N GLU A 919 15.91 8.65 -24.35
CA GLU A 919 14.95 7.85 -23.60
C GLU A 919 14.49 6.67 -24.47
N ASN A 920 14.47 5.47 -23.89
CA ASN A 920 14.24 4.23 -24.61
C ASN A 920 13.34 3.27 -23.82
N PHE A 921 12.59 2.46 -24.57
CA PHE A 921 11.66 1.46 -24.03
C PHE A 921 11.82 0.08 -24.67
N GLY A 922 12.87 -0.10 -25.47
CA GLY A 922 13.22 -1.41 -26.02
C GLY A 922 14.05 -2.23 -25.03
N GLY A 923 14.58 -3.35 -25.51
CA GLY A 923 15.52 -4.17 -24.73
C GLY A 923 16.44 -4.97 -25.64
N PRO A 924 17.59 -5.44 -25.13
CA PRO A 924 18.56 -6.16 -25.93
C PRO A 924 18.24 -7.66 -26.02
N SER A 925 18.71 -8.27 -27.12
CA SER A 925 18.86 -9.71 -27.34
C SER A 925 20.25 -9.99 -27.91
N ILE A 926 20.83 -11.16 -27.66
CA ILE A 926 22.23 -11.46 -28.03
C ILE A 926 22.37 -12.82 -28.73
N THR A 927 23.30 -12.90 -29.70
CA THR A 927 23.69 -14.15 -30.37
C THR A 927 25.02 -14.69 -29.85
N ALA A 928 25.24 -16.00 -30.03
CA ALA A 928 26.55 -16.63 -29.82
C ALA A 928 27.65 -16.06 -30.74
N GLY A 929 27.28 -15.38 -31.82
CA GLY A 929 28.20 -14.63 -32.68
C GLY A 929 28.76 -13.33 -32.06
N GLY A 930 28.37 -12.99 -30.83
CA GLY A 930 28.86 -11.82 -30.10
C GLY A 930 28.22 -10.51 -30.57
N VAL A 931 26.98 -10.56 -31.06
CA VAL A 931 26.24 -9.41 -31.57
C VAL A 931 24.98 -9.19 -30.72
N ILE A 932 24.79 -7.96 -30.25
CA ILE A 932 23.61 -7.53 -29.49
C ILE A 932 22.67 -6.76 -30.41
N PHE A 933 21.40 -7.11 -30.44
CA PHE A 933 20.37 -6.33 -31.12
C PHE A 933 19.54 -5.55 -30.11
N CYS A 934 19.42 -4.23 -30.30
CA CYS A 934 18.63 -3.37 -29.42
C CYS A 934 17.96 -2.23 -30.21
N ALA A 935 16.78 -1.80 -29.75
CA ALA A 935 15.97 -0.76 -30.37
C ALA A 935 15.25 0.05 -29.28
N GLY A 936 14.29 0.88 -29.71
CA GLY A 936 13.31 1.50 -28.82
C GLY A 936 13.67 2.89 -28.32
N ALA A 937 14.72 3.50 -28.88
CA ALA A 937 15.03 4.91 -28.73
C ALA A 937 14.13 5.79 -29.63
N ALA A 938 14.15 7.10 -29.38
CA ALA A 938 13.34 8.09 -30.09
C ALA A 938 13.63 8.19 -31.61
N ASP A 939 14.78 7.72 -32.06
CA ASP A 939 15.22 7.74 -33.47
C ASP A 939 14.65 6.60 -34.33
N LEU A 940 13.82 5.73 -33.77
CA LEU A 940 13.14 4.64 -34.47
C LEU A 940 14.09 3.62 -35.12
N LYS A 941 15.31 3.41 -34.60
CA LYS A 941 16.24 2.43 -35.19
C LYS A 941 16.29 1.10 -34.47
N LEU A 942 16.54 0.04 -35.23
CA LEU A 942 17.14 -1.20 -34.73
C LEU A 942 18.65 -1.12 -34.94
N ARG A 943 19.44 -1.51 -33.93
CA ARG A 943 20.90 -1.49 -33.97
C ARG A 943 21.49 -2.84 -33.59
N ALA A 944 22.61 -3.17 -34.22
CA ALA A 944 23.50 -4.26 -33.82
C ALA A 944 24.75 -3.68 -33.15
N PHE A 945 25.14 -4.20 -31.99
CA PHE A 945 26.30 -3.77 -31.22
C PHE A 945 27.30 -4.92 -31.02
N ASP A 946 28.58 -4.60 -30.96
CA ASP A 946 29.64 -5.50 -30.53
C ASP A 946 29.52 -5.75 -29.01
N ALA A 947 29.39 -7.01 -28.62
CA ALA A 947 29.22 -7.40 -27.22
C ALA A 947 30.43 -7.06 -26.32
N ASP A 948 31.64 -6.93 -26.87
CA ASP A 948 32.85 -6.70 -26.08
C ASP A 948 33.11 -5.23 -25.75
N ASN A 949 32.61 -4.30 -26.57
CA ASN A 949 32.95 -2.88 -26.45
C ASN A 949 31.76 -1.92 -26.68
N GLY A 950 30.58 -2.42 -27.07
CA GLY A 950 29.40 -1.60 -27.30
C GLY A 950 29.43 -0.79 -28.60
N ALA A 951 30.37 -1.01 -29.51
CA ALA A 951 30.41 -0.31 -30.79
C ALA A 951 29.21 -0.70 -31.68
N VAL A 952 28.60 0.28 -32.35
CA VAL A 952 27.55 0.03 -33.34
C VAL A 952 28.18 -0.62 -34.58
N LEU A 953 27.69 -1.81 -34.94
CA LEU A 953 28.12 -2.58 -36.10
C LEU A 953 27.21 -2.38 -37.31
N TRP A 954 25.93 -2.12 -37.05
CA TRP A 954 24.90 -1.95 -38.05
C TRP A 954 23.69 -1.24 -37.45
N GLU A 955 22.97 -0.47 -38.24
CA GLU A 955 21.70 0.13 -37.85
C GLU A 955 20.74 0.25 -39.04
N HIS A 956 19.45 0.27 -38.75
CA HIS A 956 18.40 0.39 -39.75
C HIS A 956 17.19 1.12 -39.20
N ASP A 957 16.62 2.02 -40.01
CA ASP A 957 15.42 2.77 -39.65
C ASP A 957 14.20 1.84 -39.69
N LEU A 958 13.42 1.84 -38.62
CA LEU A 958 12.15 1.12 -38.54
C LEU A 958 11.02 2.03 -39.00
N PRO A 959 9.93 1.46 -39.55
CA PRO A 959 8.77 2.27 -39.93
C PRO A 959 8.07 2.92 -38.72
N PHE A 960 8.23 2.34 -37.52
CA PHE A 960 7.64 2.81 -36.25
C PHE A 960 8.54 2.39 -35.08
N GLY A 961 8.25 2.89 -33.87
CA GLY A 961 9.06 2.62 -32.68
C GLY A 961 9.12 1.13 -32.30
N GLY A 962 10.33 0.64 -32.02
CA GLY A 962 10.58 -0.74 -31.59
C GLY A 962 10.65 -0.89 -30.06
N TYR A 963 9.51 -0.83 -29.36
CA TYR A 963 9.44 -0.87 -27.88
C TYR A 963 9.35 -2.28 -27.28
N ALA A 964 9.90 -3.26 -27.99
CA ALA A 964 10.02 -4.65 -27.58
C ALA A 964 11.45 -5.15 -27.90
N PRO A 965 11.97 -6.14 -27.15
CA PRO A 965 13.23 -6.79 -27.52
C PRO A 965 13.11 -7.49 -28.88
N PRO A 966 14.16 -7.50 -29.73
CA PRO A 966 14.18 -8.30 -30.94
C PRO A 966 14.12 -9.81 -30.62
N THR A 967 13.44 -10.59 -31.44
CA THR A 967 13.51 -12.06 -31.40
C THR A 967 14.52 -12.55 -32.44
N ILE A 968 15.40 -13.47 -32.05
CA ILE A 968 16.42 -14.07 -32.91
C ILE A 968 16.08 -15.55 -33.09
N TYR A 969 16.05 -16.03 -34.34
CA TYR A 969 15.64 -17.39 -34.64
C TYR A 969 16.31 -17.94 -35.89
N GLU A 970 16.24 -19.26 -36.06
CA GLU A 970 16.62 -19.94 -37.30
C GLU A 970 15.37 -20.53 -37.96
N ALA A 971 15.25 -20.36 -39.27
CA ALA A 971 14.23 -21.02 -40.07
C ALA A 971 14.84 -21.49 -41.40
N ASN A 972 14.60 -22.75 -41.77
CA ASN A 972 15.19 -23.37 -42.97
C ASN A 972 16.71 -23.20 -43.06
N GLY A 973 17.42 -23.31 -41.93
CA GLY A 973 18.87 -23.20 -41.85
C GLY A 973 19.42 -21.78 -42.01
N LYS A 974 18.58 -20.74 -41.99
CA LYS A 974 18.97 -19.34 -42.07
C LYS A 974 18.62 -18.61 -40.77
N GLU A 975 19.58 -17.83 -40.26
CA GLU A 975 19.40 -16.98 -39.06
C GLU A 975 18.69 -15.67 -39.41
N TYR A 976 17.73 -15.28 -38.58
CA TYR A 976 16.92 -14.08 -38.70
C TYR A 976 16.82 -13.31 -37.38
N VAL A 977 16.61 -12.00 -37.48
CA VAL A 977 16.26 -11.12 -36.38
C VAL A 977 14.96 -10.42 -36.74
N VAL A 978 13.93 -10.53 -35.91
CA VAL A 978 12.63 -9.87 -36.10
C VAL A 978 12.31 -8.94 -34.93
N ILE A 979 11.72 -7.78 -35.21
CA ILE A 979 11.26 -6.83 -34.20
C ILE A 979 9.84 -6.34 -34.49
N ALA A 980 9.03 -6.19 -33.42
CA ALA A 980 7.77 -5.47 -33.47
C ALA A 980 8.05 -3.96 -33.56
N ALA A 981 7.65 -3.34 -34.68
CA ALA A 981 7.74 -1.92 -34.93
C ALA A 981 6.32 -1.33 -34.99
N THR A 982 5.79 -1.03 -33.81
CA THR A 982 4.39 -0.56 -33.64
C THR A 982 4.29 0.74 -32.83
N GLY A 983 5.36 1.15 -32.16
CA GLY A 983 5.52 2.48 -31.57
C GLY A 983 4.49 2.84 -30.50
N GLY A 984 4.25 4.15 -30.34
CA GLY A 984 3.18 4.71 -29.52
C GLY A 984 3.49 5.28 -28.14
N GLY A 985 2.77 6.36 -27.81
CA GLY A 985 2.49 6.79 -26.44
C GLY A 985 3.62 7.55 -25.73
N LYS A 986 4.65 6.84 -25.25
CA LYS A 986 5.56 7.33 -24.20
C LYS A 986 6.64 8.31 -24.67
N LEU A 987 7.12 8.17 -25.90
CA LEU A 987 8.11 9.06 -26.54
C LEU A 987 7.50 9.97 -27.63
N GLY A 988 6.17 9.99 -27.78
CA GLY A 988 5.51 10.81 -28.80
C GLY A 988 5.69 10.33 -30.26
N THR A 989 6.29 9.16 -30.48
CA THR A 989 6.45 8.54 -31.81
C THR A 989 5.10 8.05 -32.37
N GLU A 990 4.97 8.02 -33.69
CA GLU A 990 3.78 7.49 -34.38
C GLU A 990 3.47 6.04 -33.98
N LEU A 991 2.16 5.72 -33.94
CA LEU A 991 1.65 4.36 -33.75
C LEU A 991 1.59 3.64 -35.10
N GLY A 992 1.90 2.34 -35.11
CA GLY A 992 1.93 1.49 -36.31
C GLY A 992 1.53 0.04 -36.04
N ASP A 993 1.88 -0.83 -36.99
CA ASP A 993 1.33 -2.19 -37.10
C ASP A 993 2.32 -3.21 -37.74
N ALA A 994 3.62 -2.94 -37.68
CA ALA A 994 4.62 -3.73 -38.39
C ALA A 994 5.39 -4.73 -37.52
N TYR A 995 5.75 -5.85 -38.13
CA TYR A 995 6.88 -6.70 -37.73
C TYR A 995 7.91 -6.70 -38.86
N VAL A 996 9.17 -6.42 -38.54
CA VAL A 996 10.24 -6.26 -39.53
C VAL A 996 11.34 -7.27 -39.25
N ALA A 997 11.73 -8.04 -40.28
CA ALA A 997 12.78 -9.04 -40.15
C ALA A 997 14.01 -8.76 -41.02
N PHE A 998 15.16 -9.15 -40.49
CA PHE A 998 16.48 -8.95 -41.05
C PHE A 998 17.26 -10.26 -41.09
N ALA A 999 18.05 -10.45 -42.13
CA ALA A 999 18.97 -11.58 -42.24
C ALA A 999 20.11 -11.25 -43.22
N LEU A 1000 21.13 -12.12 -43.26
CA LEU A 1000 22.17 -12.11 -44.29
C LEU A 1000 21.63 -12.70 -45.59
N ASP A 1001 22.20 -12.34 -46.74
CA ASP A 1001 21.92 -13.04 -48.00
C ASP A 1001 22.39 -14.50 -47.91
N GLN A 1002 21.73 -15.42 -48.61
CA GLN A 1002 22.23 -16.80 -48.68
C GLN A 1002 23.51 -16.81 -49.52
N ASN A 1003 24.60 -17.37 -48.98
CA ASN A 1003 25.77 -17.76 -49.78
C ASN A 1003 25.48 -19.00 -50.60
#